data_AF-A0A126ZZY0-F1
#
_entry.id   AF-A0A126ZZY0-F1
#
_cell.length_a   1.000
_cell.length_b   1.000
_cell.length_c   1.000
_cell.angle_alpha   90.00
_cell.angle_beta   90.00
_cell.angle_gamma   90.00
#
_symmetry.space_group_name_H-M   'P 1'
#
loop_
_entity.id
_entity.type
_entity.pdbx_description
1 polymer ?
#
loop_
_entity_poly.entity_id
_entity_poly.type
_entity_poly.pdbx_seq_one_letter_code
_entity_poly.pdbx_strand_id
1 'polypeptide(L)'
;MMRPERDPLSDGPAGAPLGTSGPRPRLVWFRSIRAGLPDFLANHLAEQVRTMSRFFDVHVLDAVGDYDEICDRLEPDLCVLESGVYAGERRLANTASHPRVPKLGFLHADAFDTSRAAFIADMERWGVHSYFTTSMSMADYTPEIADRLFVWPNTVEAQAFAGPAGPRAVPVLLTGSRARHYPWRNAVGRVLEENFTTLRMPHFGWAGERGTERMAWGGDYARLLRTAVFVPTCGTMAHDLVRKHLEIPAAGACLVTERTPTVEAAGFQDMVNCVFADAGDVVERLRALIADEPLRERITAAGTALVIGHHAAEHRDQVLQWYRLAREHGPDTPMSQSWPDGRLTAVEGGRPHKTVRLTVGGLDRLDLAAGWAAVGRGDLVSAESAFGRALNYFFIPEAAVGMAHTALLQGKPRAAQDWVSRLLVTSFAHYAVPHPDPVFWAYQIRVHLCAGDLASAAEAARRFPALKHPELDRVRGAALLAVGAPSGGAARGTVAGEPTPTTAPVPPRSEAEWAAELETMRGACAGGGGSSLRRLPILPSLPRGASALWGRAHVSALVARQASGRLQPVVVSTVRARLSPLKRRLLTDAVSEEIARTLETEPIDTAVLVGARRRSRIGRAVEAAVGRNPSIRQVERIPPAHGDHTDTTEHPDRGRGARLVFVARSGWPLLVDLGLLAGAALIVLEGTTRRSGVQALERLSAAGYAVAVHEPGYRDGCAVLRRTVPEPDMTTEEGGALWSE
;
A
#
# COMPACT_ATOMS: atom_id res chain seq x y z
N MET A 1 21.12 19.04 -5.86
CA MET A 1 21.87 18.31 -6.90
C MET A 1 23.12 17.70 -6.28
N MET A 2 23.01 16.52 -5.67
CA MET A 2 24.17 15.66 -5.45
C MET A 2 24.28 14.78 -6.70
N ARG A 3 25.39 14.86 -7.43
CA ARG A 3 25.70 13.86 -8.46
C ARG A 3 26.00 12.54 -7.73
N PRO A 4 25.37 11.42 -8.06
CA PRO A 4 25.86 10.14 -7.61
C PRO A 4 27.12 9.84 -8.42
N GLU A 5 28.29 10.16 -7.87
CA GLU A 5 29.53 9.53 -8.31
C GLU A 5 29.47 8.07 -7.89
N ARG A 6 29.04 7.22 -8.81
CA ARG A 6 29.43 5.81 -8.93
C ARG A 6 28.88 5.27 -10.24
N ASP A 7 29.78 4.80 -11.09
CA ASP A 7 29.49 3.95 -12.22
C ASP A 7 28.99 2.59 -11.66
N PRO A 8 27.69 2.24 -11.77
CA PRO A 8 27.16 1.01 -11.16
C PRO A 8 27.56 -0.27 -11.91
N LEU A 9 28.28 -0.12 -13.03
CA LEU A 9 28.53 -1.21 -13.99
C LEU A 9 30.01 -1.61 -14.11
N SER A 10 30.93 -0.92 -13.43
CA SER A 10 32.35 -1.28 -13.41
C SER A 10 32.78 -1.73 -12.01
N ASP A 11 33.51 -2.84 -11.99
CA ASP A 11 34.32 -3.36 -10.87
C ASP A 11 33.63 -4.26 -9.84
N GLY A 12 33.02 -5.33 -10.36
CA GLY A 12 33.11 -6.64 -9.73
C GLY A 12 32.64 -7.72 -10.70
N PRO A 13 33.47 -8.71 -11.09
CA PRO A 13 32.98 -9.83 -11.89
C PRO A 13 31.83 -10.48 -11.12
N ALA A 14 30.67 -10.62 -11.78
CA ALA A 14 29.56 -11.44 -11.28
C ALA A 14 30.17 -12.73 -10.75
N GLY A 15 30.08 -12.94 -9.43
CA GLY A 15 30.81 -13.99 -8.76
C GLY A 15 30.61 -15.29 -9.51
N ALA A 16 31.69 -15.83 -10.10
CA ALA A 16 31.66 -17.13 -10.74
C ALA A 16 30.95 -18.10 -9.77
N PRO A 17 30.01 -18.93 -10.24
CA PRO A 17 29.26 -19.82 -9.37
C PRO A 17 30.27 -20.54 -8.49
N LEU A 18 30.23 -20.25 -7.19
CA LEU A 18 31.13 -20.85 -6.22
C LEU A 18 30.86 -22.35 -6.33
N GLY A 19 31.71 -23.04 -7.08
CA GLY A 19 31.76 -24.49 -7.18
C GLY A 19 32.22 -25.01 -5.84
N THR A 20 31.37 -24.92 -4.82
CA THR A 20 31.64 -25.50 -3.52
C THR A 20 31.42 -26.99 -3.68
N SER A 21 32.51 -27.73 -3.83
CA SER A 21 32.53 -29.19 -3.87
C SER A 21 32.16 -29.84 -2.51
N GLY A 22 31.76 -29.05 -1.51
CA GLY A 22 31.28 -29.52 -0.21
C GLY A 22 29.75 -29.66 -0.15
N PRO A 23 29.23 -30.40 0.85
CA PRO A 23 27.78 -30.49 1.08
C PRO A 23 27.20 -29.10 1.37
N ARG A 24 26.02 -28.83 0.81
CA ARG A 24 25.30 -27.58 1.08
C ARG A 24 24.76 -27.58 2.51
N PRO A 25 24.73 -26.42 3.21
CA PRO A 25 24.14 -26.35 4.55
C PRO A 25 22.67 -26.74 4.52
N ARG A 26 22.20 -27.39 5.57
CA ARG A 26 20.81 -27.82 5.73
C ARG A 26 19.95 -26.68 6.27
N LEU A 27 18.93 -26.29 5.51
CA LEU A 27 18.00 -25.23 5.87
C LEU A 27 16.61 -25.83 6.12
N VAL A 28 16.07 -25.64 7.32
CA VAL A 28 14.66 -25.93 7.63
C VAL A 28 13.86 -24.64 7.51
N TRP A 29 12.92 -24.59 6.58
CA TRP A 29 12.05 -23.45 6.32
C TRP A 29 10.65 -23.74 6.87
N PHE A 30 10.31 -23.12 8.00
CA PHE A 30 8.97 -23.14 8.57
C PHE A 30 8.06 -22.17 7.83
N ARG A 31 7.19 -22.72 6.99
CA ARG A 31 6.24 -21.98 6.15
C ARG A 31 4.88 -22.66 6.20
N SER A 32 3.98 -22.13 7.02
CA SER A 32 2.56 -22.50 6.97
C SER A 32 1.84 -21.64 5.94
N ILE A 33 1.20 -22.27 4.97
CA ILE A 33 0.40 -21.58 3.95
C ILE A 33 -1.08 -21.81 4.25
N ARG A 34 -1.89 -20.74 4.21
CA ARG A 34 -3.34 -20.89 4.35
C ARG A 34 -3.91 -21.74 3.20
N ALA A 35 -4.88 -22.60 3.53
CA ALA A 35 -5.57 -23.40 2.52
C ALA A 35 -6.27 -22.53 1.45
N GLY A 36 -6.40 -23.07 0.23
CA GLY A 36 -7.08 -22.39 -0.89
C GLY A 36 -6.26 -21.27 -1.54
N LEU A 37 -4.94 -21.33 -1.43
CA LEU A 37 -4.07 -20.42 -2.16
C LEU A 37 -4.16 -20.67 -3.68
N PRO A 38 -4.37 -19.64 -4.51
CA PRO A 38 -4.33 -19.78 -5.98
C PRO A 38 -3.02 -20.39 -6.49
N ASP A 39 -3.11 -21.19 -7.56
CA ASP A 39 -1.96 -21.93 -8.13
C ASP A 39 -0.78 -21.02 -8.52
N PHE A 40 -1.05 -19.83 -9.05
CA PHE A 40 0.01 -18.90 -9.43
C PHE A 40 0.81 -18.39 -8.22
N LEU A 41 0.18 -18.25 -7.06
CA LEU A 41 0.86 -17.94 -5.80
C LEU A 41 1.59 -19.16 -5.26
N ALA A 42 1.00 -20.35 -5.34
CA ALA A 42 1.68 -21.60 -4.97
C ALA A 42 2.95 -21.80 -5.81
N ASN A 43 2.89 -21.52 -7.11
CA ASN A 43 4.06 -21.52 -7.98
C ASN A 43 5.11 -20.48 -7.54
N HIS A 44 4.69 -19.28 -7.17
CA HIS A 44 5.61 -18.27 -6.63
C HIS A 44 6.34 -18.76 -5.38
N LEU A 45 5.63 -19.41 -4.46
CA LEU A 45 6.22 -20.00 -3.26
C LEU A 45 7.22 -21.11 -3.61
N ALA A 46 6.90 -21.94 -4.61
CA ALA A 46 7.80 -22.97 -5.11
C ALA A 46 9.06 -22.38 -5.78
N GLU A 47 8.96 -21.24 -6.48
CA GLU A 47 10.10 -20.51 -7.06
C GLU A 47 11.06 -19.99 -5.99
N GLN A 48 10.55 -19.47 -4.88
CA GLN A 48 11.37 -19.06 -3.74
C GLN A 48 12.14 -20.25 -3.15
N VAL A 49 11.48 -21.40 -3.01
CA VAL A 49 12.14 -22.65 -2.55
C VAL A 49 13.21 -23.08 -3.54
N ARG A 50 12.93 -23.10 -4.85
CA ARG A 50 13.92 -23.44 -5.88
C ARG A 50 15.13 -22.50 -5.86
N THR A 51 14.90 -21.20 -5.70
CA THR A 51 15.98 -20.20 -5.54
C THR A 51 16.84 -20.52 -4.33
N MET A 52 16.23 -20.78 -3.17
CA MET A 52 16.95 -21.12 -1.94
C MET A 52 17.71 -22.45 -2.06
N SER A 53 17.11 -23.44 -2.71
CA SER A 53 17.69 -24.75 -2.98
C SER A 53 18.89 -24.73 -3.92
N ARG A 54 19.30 -23.57 -4.47
CA ARG A 54 20.59 -23.43 -5.15
C ARG A 54 21.74 -23.37 -4.14
N PHE A 55 21.49 -22.81 -2.96
CA PHE A 55 22.50 -22.52 -1.94
C PHE A 55 22.43 -23.45 -0.73
N PHE A 56 21.28 -24.06 -0.49
CA PHE A 56 21.01 -24.91 0.68
C PHE A 56 20.40 -26.27 0.29
N ASP A 57 20.46 -27.23 1.22
CA ASP A 57 19.57 -28.38 1.24
C ASP A 57 18.29 -28.00 2.02
N VAL A 58 17.19 -27.75 1.30
CA VAL A 58 16.00 -27.07 1.86
C VAL A 58 14.90 -28.07 2.22
N HIS A 59 14.49 -28.06 3.48
CA HIS A 59 13.33 -28.77 4.00
C HIS A 59 12.23 -27.78 4.36
N VAL A 60 11.13 -27.76 3.60
CA VAL A 60 9.97 -26.91 3.91
C VAL A 60 9.00 -27.68 4.79
N LEU A 61 8.68 -27.13 5.96
CA LEU A 61 7.75 -27.71 6.93
C LEU A 61 6.67 -26.69 7.29
N ASP A 62 5.50 -27.18 7.71
CA ASP A 62 4.50 -26.33 8.34
C ASP A 62 5.08 -25.74 9.64
N ALA A 63 4.74 -24.48 9.94
CA ALA A 63 5.09 -23.79 11.19
C ALA A 63 4.18 -24.24 12.36
N VAL A 64 3.91 -25.54 12.47
CA VAL A 64 3.10 -26.17 13.51
C VAL A 64 3.85 -27.37 14.07
N GLY A 65 3.98 -27.45 15.39
CA GLY A 65 4.61 -28.57 16.07
C GLY A 65 5.63 -28.16 17.13
N ASP A 66 6.56 -29.05 17.41
CA ASP A 66 7.64 -28.85 18.37
C ASP A 66 8.96 -28.56 17.63
N TYR A 67 9.56 -27.40 17.88
CA TYR A 67 10.84 -27.02 17.29
C TYR A 67 11.97 -27.97 17.73
N ASP A 68 11.93 -28.43 18.98
CA ASP A 68 12.96 -29.26 19.58
C ASP A 68 13.09 -30.59 18.85
N GLU A 69 11.96 -31.29 18.70
CA GLU A 69 11.87 -32.58 18.00
C GLU A 69 12.29 -32.45 16.53
N ILE A 70 11.95 -31.34 15.88
CA ILE A 70 12.31 -31.09 14.47
C ILE A 70 13.81 -30.86 14.34
N CYS A 71 14.40 -30.09 15.24
CA CYS A 71 15.84 -29.86 15.27
C CYS A 71 16.63 -31.13 15.59
N ASP A 72 16.19 -31.94 16.55
CA ASP A 72 16.82 -33.23 16.85
C ASP A 72 16.77 -34.21 15.67
N ARG A 73 15.64 -34.23 14.95
CA ARG A 73 15.45 -35.15 13.82
C ARG A 73 16.21 -34.71 12.56
N LEU A 74 16.19 -33.42 12.25
CA LEU A 74 16.72 -32.90 11.00
C LEU A 74 18.11 -32.28 11.13
N GLU A 75 18.58 -31.99 12.34
CA GLU A 75 19.88 -31.35 12.61
C GLU A 75 20.15 -30.17 11.66
N PRO A 76 19.30 -29.13 11.63
CA PRO A 76 19.45 -28.02 10.70
C PRO A 76 20.67 -27.16 11.01
N ASP A 77 21.34 -26.69 9.97
CA ASP A 77 22.35 -25.63 10.06
C ASP A 77 21.71 -24.25 10.25
N LEU A 78 20.53 -24.04 9.65
CA LEU A 78 19.79 -22.78 9.68
C LEU A 78 18.28 -23.05 9.71
N CYS A 79 17.56 -22.30 10.53
CA CYS A 79 16.10 -22.25 10.47
C CYS A 79 15.60 -20.91 9.91
N VAL A 80 14.72 -20.96 8.91
CA VAL A 80 13.99 -19.80 8.41
C VAL A 80 12.54 -19.90 8.87
N LEU A 81 12.03 -18.88 9.55
CA LEU A 81 10.67 -18.81 10.07
C LEU A 81 9.89 -17.75 9.31
N GLU A 82 8.87 -18.17 8.56
CA GLU A 82 8.07 -17.29 7.72
C GLU A 82 6.76 -16.88 8.40
N SER A 83 6.43 -15.60 8.25
CA SER A 83 5.10 -15.06 8.54
C SER A 83 4.77 -13.93 7.56
N GLY A 84 3.50 -13.54 7.47
CA GLY A 84 3.04 -12.53 6.51
C GLY A 84 1.66 -12.83 5.92
N VAL A 85 1.42 -12.37 4.68
CA VAL A 85 0.07 -12.26 4.10
C VAL A 85 -0.57 -13.62 3.75
N TYR A 86 0.26 -14.63 3.46
CA TYR A 86 -0.21 -15.98 3.11
C TYR A 86 -0.15 -16.97 4.27
N ALA A 87 0.29 -16.51 5.45
CA ALA A 87 0.55 -17.38 6.56
C ALA A 87 -0.71 -18.10 7.05
N GLY A 88 -0.60 -19.42 7.17
CA GLY A 88 -1.58 -20.32 7.79
C GLY A 88 -1.41 -20.37 9.31
N GLU A 89 -1.65 -21.54 9.91
CA GLU A 89 -1.48 -21.74 11.35
C GLU A 89 0.01 -21.66 11.75
N ARG A 90 0.35 -20.90 12.80
CA ARG A 90 1.74 -20.61 13.21
C ARG A 90 1.98 -20.94 14.68
N ARG A 91 1.92 -22.23 15.02
CA ARG A 91 2.01 -22.76 16.39
C ARG A 91 3.22 -23.66 16.55
N LEU A 92 4.39 -23.03 16.58
CA LEU A 92 5.66 -23.69 16.86
C LEU A 92 6.02 -23.51 18.34
N ALA A 93 6.16 -24.62 19.07
CA ALA A 93 6.56 -24.65 20.48
C ALA A 93 8.08 -24.81 20.63
N ASN A 94 8.60 -24.58 21.85
CA ASN A 94 9.99 -24.85 22.24
C ASN A 94 11.06 -24.23 21.34
N THR A 95 10.79 -23.08 20.71
CA THR A 95 11.73 -22.43 19.79
C THR A 95 13.05 -21.99 20.44
N ALA A 96 13.17 -22.05 21.77
CA ALA A 96 14.41 -21.73 22.49
C ALA A 96 15.32 -22.95 22.74
N SER A 97 14.92 -24.18 22.42
CA SER A 97 15.64 -25.39 22.86
C SER A 97 17.00 -25.61 22.18
N HIS A 98 17.15 -25.16 20.92
CA HIS A 98 18.41 -25.24 20.16
C HIS A 98 19.02 -23.84 19.92
N PRO A 99 19.61 -23.19 20.95
CA PRO A 99 20.13 -21.83 20.81
C PRO A 99 21.34 -21.72 19.86
N ARG A 100 21.99 -22.85 19.52
CA ARG A 100 23.11 -22.87 18.57
C ARG A 100 22.68 -22.88 17.12
N VAL A 101 21.42 -23.23 16.83
CA VAL A 101 20.88 -23.18 15.47
C VAL A 101 20.40 -21.75 15.21
N PRO A 102 21.06 -21.00 14.31
CA PRO A 102 20.65 -19.64 13.99
C PRO A 102 19.24 -19.63 13.38
N LYS A 103 18.50 -18.56 13.68
CA LYS A 103 17.14 -18.36 13.18
C LYS A 103 17.05 -17.06 12.39
N LEU A 104 16.41 -17.14 11.23
CA LEU A 104 16.09 -16.02 10.37
C LEU A 104 14.58 -15.87 10.22
N GLY A 105 14.10 -14.63 10.28
CA GLY A 105 12.71 -14.32 9.95
C GLY A 105 12.57 -14.05 8.46
N PHE A 106 11.49 -14.52 7.86
CA PHE A 106 11.12 -14.16 6.49
C PHE A 106 9.77 -13.43 6.48
N LEU A 107 9.81 -12.13 6.24
CA LEU A 107 8.62 -11.28 6.16
C LEU A 107 8.05 -11.35 4.74
N HIS A 108 7.06 -12.21 4.56
CA HIS A 108 6.41 -12.42 3.28
C HIS A 108 5.14 -11.57 3.16
N ALA A 109 5.31 -10.29 2.83
CA ALA A 109 4.20 -9.36 2.66
C ALA A 109 4.58 -8.19 1.75
N ASP A 110 3.56 -7.55 1.17
CA ASP A 110 3.73 -6.23 0.59
C ASP A 110 4.08 -5.20 1.67
N ALA A 111 4.85 -4.18 1.27
CA ALA A 111 5.09 -2.90 1.95
C ALA A 111 4.09 -2.54 3.07
N PHE A 112 2.87 -2.37 2.61
CA PHE A 112 1.77 -1.72 3.31
C PHE A 112 0.82 -2.72 3.99
N ASP A 113 1.02 -4.03 3.82
CA ASP A 113 0.05 -5.03 4.29
C ASP A 113 -0.02 -5.09 5.82
N THR A 114 -1.21 -5.39 6.35
CA THR A 114 -1.45 -5.46 7.79
C THR A 114 -0.81 -6.66 8.47
N SER A 115 -0.38 -7.68 7.71
CA SER A 115 0.29 -8.87 8.24
C SER A 115 1.66 -8.59 8.85
N ARG A 116 2.25 -7.41 8.59
CA ARG A 116 3.50 -6.97 9.26
C ARG A 116 3.40 -7.04 10.78
N ALA A 117 2.24 -6.71 11.36
CA ALA A 117 2.02 -6.78 12.80
C ALA A 117 2.03 -8.23 13.31
N ALA A 118 1.51 -9.16 12.49
CA ALA A 118 1.57 -10.58 12.78
C ALA A 118 2.99 -11.11 12.71
N PHE A 119 3.74 -10.73 11.67
CA PHE A 119 5.15 -11.08 11.54
C PHE A 119 5.95 -10.64 12.77
N ILE A 120 5.86 -9.38 13.20
CA ILE A 120 6.59 -8.88 14.36
C ILE A 120 6.26 -9.69 15.63
N ALA A 121 4.97 -9.92 15.89
CA ALA A 121 4.53 -10.71 17.05
C ALA A 121 4.99 -12.18 16.98
N ASP A 122 5.09 -12.75 15.78
CA ASP A 122 5.60 -14.10 15.58
C ASP A 122 7.11 -14.17 15.79
N MET A 123 7.88 -13.20 15.28
CA MET A 123 9.33 -13.14 15.46
C MET A 123 9.72 -12.95 16.92
N GLU A 124 9.02 -12.08 17.65
CA GLU A 124 9.22 -11.89 19.09
C GLU A 124 8.95 -13.20 19.84
N ARG A 125 7.83 -13.87 19.55
CA ARG A 125 7.47 -15.16 20.17
C ARG A 125 8.50 -16.25 19.88
N TRP A 126 9.07 -16.27 18.68
CA TRP A 126 10.03 -17.29 18.26
C TRP A 126 11.49 -16.97 18.63
N GLY A 127 11.76 -15.77 19.16
CA GLY A 127 13.10 -15.33 19.50
C GLY A 127 13.99 -15.13 18.27
N VAL A 128 13.47 -14.44 17.26
CA VAL A 128 14.15 -14.16 15.99
C VAL A 128 14.42 -12.67 15.88
N HIS A 129 15.65 -12.29 15.53
CA HIS A 129 16.08 -10.89 15.55
C HIS A 129 16.57 -10.35 14.19
N SER A 130 16.94 -11.22 13.25
CA SER A 130 17.35 -10.86 11.89
C SER A 130 16.30 -11.30 10.87
N TYR A 131 15.99 -10.44 9.90
CA TYR A 131 14.85 -10.62 9.01
C TYR A 131 15.25 -10.43 7.54
N PHE A 132 14.63 -11.18 6.65
CA PHE A 132 14.65 -10.95 5.22
C PHE A 132 13.25 -10.65 4.70
N THR A 133 13.16 -9.86 3.63
CA THR A 133 11.93 -9.56 2.89
C THR A 133 12.25 -9.45 1.40
N THR A 134 11.27 -9.69 0.54
CA THR A 134 11.39 -9.43 -0.91
C THR A 134 11.14 -7.97 -1.27
N SER A 135 10.53 -7.20 -0.37
CA SER A 135 10.11 -5.82 -0.60
C SER A 135 11.25 -4.85 -0.29
N MET A 136 11.62 -4.03 -1.28
CA MET A 136 12.67 -3.01 -1.13
C MET A 136 12.19 -1.82 -0.31
N SER A 137 10.88 -1.60 -0.23
CA SER A 137 10.30 -0.49 0.53
C SER A 137 10.03 -0.84 1.99
N MET A 138 10.08 -2.11 2.40
CA MET A 138 9.68 -2.57 3.74
C MET A 138 10.33 -1.83 4.92
N ALA A 139 11.55 -1.32 4.76
CA ALA A 139 12.20 -0.51 5.80
C ALA A 139 11.46 0.80 6.10
N ASP A 140 10.83 1.45 5.11
CA ASP A 140 9.99 2.65 5.29
C ASP A 140 8.68 2.35 6.03
N TYR A 141 8.29 1.07 6.04
CA TYR A 141 7.04 0.55 6.57
C TYR A 141 7.22 -0.17 7.91
N THR A 142 8.46 -0.47 8.30
CA THR A 142 8.81 -1.13 9.56
C THR A 142 10.08 -0.51 10.17
N PRO A 143 10.09 0.82 10.39
CA PRO A 143 11.32 1.56 10.70
C PRO A 143 12.00 1.13 12.00
N GLU A 144 11.26 0.52 12.93
CA GLU A 144 11.78 0.02 14.22
C GLU A 144 12.51 -1.32 14.12
N ILE A 145 12.34 -2.07 13.02
CA ILE A 145 13.12 -3.28 12.72
C ILE A 145 14.01 -3.12 11.49
N ALA A 146 14.03 -1.94 10.86
CA ALA A 146 14.75 -1.69 9.62
C ALA A 146 16.26 -1.95 9.72
N ASP A 147 16.85 -1.81 10.91
CA ASP A 147 18.28 -2.07 11.15
C ASP A 147 18.60 -3.56 11.23
N ARG A 148 17.61 -4.43 11.30
CA ARG A 148 17.78 -5.89 11.30
C ARG A 148 17.05 -6.54 10.13
N LEU A 149 16.59 -5.73 9.17
CA LEU A 149 15.84 -6.13 8.00
C LEU A 149 16.71 -6.02 6.75
N PHE A 150 16.86 -7.14 6.06
CA PHE A 150 17.61 -7.28 4.82
C PHE A 150 16.66 -7.54 3.66
N VAL A 151 17.06 -7.10 2.48
CA VAL A 151 16.31 -7.40 1.25
C VAL A 151 16.89 -8.66 0.62
N TRP A 152 16.00 -9.60 0.29
CA TRP A 152 16.23 -10.73 -0.59
C TRP A 152 15.37 -10.52 -1.84
N PRO A 153 15.86 -9.74 -2.83
CA PRO A 153 15.00 -9.23 -3.89
C PRO A 153 14.36 -10.34 -4.72
N ASN A 154 13.20 -10.03 -5.29
CA ASN A 154 12.56 -10.86 -6.32
C ASN A 154 13.55 -11.29 -7.41
N THR A 155 13.31 -12.44 -8.01
CA THR A 155 14.13 -13.03 -9.08
C THR A 155 13.32 -13.48 -10.27
N VAL A 156 14.03 -13.80 -11.33
CA VAL A 156 13.52 -14.63 -12.42
C VAL A 156 14.28 -15.95 -12.52
N GLU A 157 13.59 -17.00 -12.89
CA GLU A 157 14.21 -18.23 -13.37
C GLU A 157 14.53 -18.05 -14.85
N ALA A 158 15.80 -17.75 -15.18
CA ALA A 158 16.24 -17.41 -16.53
C ALA A 158 15.71 -18.40 -17.60
N GLN A 159 15.71 -19.70 -17.30
CA GLN A 159 15.24 -20.73 -18.21
C GLN A 159 13.73 -20.70 -18.47
N ALA A 160 12.91 -20.30 -17.49
CA ALA A 160 11.46 -20.20 -17.66
C ALA A 160 11.10 -19.07 -18.67
N PHE A 161 11.94 -18.04 -18.71
CA PHE A 161 11.80 -16.88 -19.59
C PHE A 161 12.68 -16.97 -20.86
N ALA A 162 13.57 -17.95 -20.95
CA ALA A 162 14.27 -18.31 -22.19
C ALA A 162 13.31 -18.94 -23.22
N GLY A 163 13.43 -18.52 -24.47
CA GLY A 163 12.65 -19.08 -25.59
C GLY A 163 12.93 -18.30 -26.88
N PRO A 164 12.66 -18.90 -28.06
CA PRO A 164 12.87 -18.21 -29.32
C PRO A 164 11.99 -16.96 -29.38
N ALA A 165 12.55 -15.87 -29.93
CA ALA A 165 11.80 -14.66 -30.23
C ALA A 165 10.79 -15.00 -31.34
N GLY A 166 9.53 -15.22 -30.95
CA GLY A 166 8.43 -15.27 -31.90
C GLY A 166 8.04 -13.87 -32.39
N PRO A 167 7.16 -13.77 -33.40
CA PRO A 167 6.63 -12.48 -33.82
C PRO A 167 5.90 -11.77 -32.66
N ARG A 168 6.24 -10.49 -32.44
CA ARG A 168 5.63 -9.65 -31.40
C ARG A 168 4.32 -9.05 -31.91
N ALA A 169 3.26 -9.83 -31.85
CA ALA A 169 1.95 -9.47 -32.40
C ALA A 169 1.13 -8.50 -31.52
N VAL A 170 1.50 -8.29 -30.25
CA VAL A 170 0.74 -7.46 -29.30
C VAL A 170 1.49 -6.14 -29.07
N PRO A 171 1.01 -4.99 -29.58
CA PRO A 171 1.71 -3.72 -29.39
C PRO A 171 1.87 -3.34 -27.92
N VAL A 172 0.78 -3.39 -27.16
CA VAL A 172 0.79 -3.09 -25.73
C VAL A 172 0.04 -4.17 -24.98
N LEU A 173 0.70 -4.80 -24.00
CA LEU A 173 0.10 -5.82 -23.13
C LEU A 173 -0.11 -5.25 -21.73
N LEU A 174 -1.36 -5.09 -21.32
CA LEU A 174 -1.73 -4.63 -19.98
C LEU A 174 -2.01 -5.84 -19.07
N THR A 175 -1.16 -6.09 -18.08
CA THR A 175 -1.32 -7.23 -17.15
C THR A 175 -1.43 -6.81 -15.70
N GLY A 176 -2.28 -7.50 -14.94
CA GLY A 176 -2.37 -7.37 -13.48
C GLY A 176 -3.59 -6.59 -12.99
N SER A 177 -3.61 -6.36 -11.68
CA SER A 177 -4.71 -5.70 -10.99
C SER A 177 -4.78 -4.20 -11.33
N ARG A 178 -6.00 -3.68 -11.41
CA ARG A 178 -6.34 -2.23 -11.49
C ARG A 178 -6.89 -1.71 -10.16
N ALA A 179 -6.52 -2.35 -9.06
CA ALA A 179 -6.89 -1.88 -7.72
C ALA A 179 -6.34 -0.46 -7.47
N ARG A 180 -6.93 0.24 -6.49
CA ARG A 180 -6.64 1.66 -6.21
C ARG A 180 -5.21 1.92 -5.79
N HIS A 181 -4.56 0.91 -5.22
CA HIS A 181 -3.15 0.96 -4.87
C HIS A 181 -2.19 0.88 -6.06
N TYR A 182 -2.68 0.85 -7.30
CA TYR A 182 -1.86 0.97 -8.53
C TYR A 182 -2.17 2.27 -9.30
N PRO A 183 -1.96 3.46 -8.70
CA PRO A 183 -2.36 4.73 -9.32
C PRO A 183 -1.69 4.96 -10.68
N TRP A 184 -0.37 4.79 -10.79
CA TRP A 184 0.36 4.94 -12.06
C TRP A 184 -0.19 4.03 -13.16
N ARG A 185 -0.35 2.73 -12.87
CA ARG A 185 -0.84 1.74 -13.84
C ARG A 185 -2.24 2.10 -14.34
N ASN A 186 -3.10 2.59 -13.45
CA ASN A 186 -4.46 2.97 -13.82
C ASN A 186 -4.48 4.20 -14.74
N ALA A 187 -3.58 5.17 -14.50
CA ALA A 187 -3.43 6.35 -15.33
C ALA A 187 -2.85 6.00 -16.71
N VAL A 188 -1.66 5.36 -16.74
CA VAL A 188 -0.97 4.96 -17.98
C VAL A 188 -1.79 3.97 -18.80
N GLY A 189 -2.38 2.95 -18.17
CA GLY A 189 -3.16 1.94 -18.86
C GLY A 189 -4.35 2.53 -19.63
N ARG A 190 -4.98 3.60 -19.12
CA ARG A 190 -6.08 4.27 -19.81
C ARG A 190 -5.60 5.00 -21.06
N VAL A 191 -4.58 5.83 -20.92
CA VAL A 191 -4.03 6.61 -22.03
C VAL A 191 -3.55 5.67 -23.14
N LEU A 192 -2.97 4.53 -22.78
CA LEU A 192 -2.57 3.49 -23.74
C LEU A 192 -3.75 2.79 -24.42
N GLU A 193 -4.81 2.44 -23.67
CA GLU A 193 -6.05 1.84 -24.22
C GLU A 193 -6.71 2.74 -25.28
N GLU A 194 -6.55 4.07 -25.17
CA GLU A 194 -7.11 5.04 -26.12
C GLU A 194 -6.24 5.26 -27.38
N ASN A 195 -4.94 4.96 -27.31
CA ASN A 195 -3.97 5.33 -28.35
C ASN A 195 -3.34 4.14 -29.08
N PHE A 196 -3.45 2.92 -28.55
CA PHE A 196 -2.83 1.73 -29.12
C PHE A 196 -3.77 0.53 -29.07
N THR A 197 -3.58 -0.42 -29.99
CA THR A 197 -4.15 -1.75 -29.85
C THR A 197 -3.56 -2.42 -28.62
N THR A 198 -4.39 -2.59 -27.58
CA THR A 198 -4.01 -3.18 -26.31
C THR A 198 -4.59 -4.58 -26.16
N LEU A 199 -3.79 -5.54 -25.70
CA LEU A 199 -4.30 -6.77 -25.14
C LEU A 199 -4.33 -6.64 -23.62
N ARG A 200 -5.48 -6.93 -23.02
CA ARG A 200 -5.64 -6.86 -21.57
C ARG A 200 -5.77 -8.25 -20.97
N MET A 201 -4.94 -8.53 -19.98
CA MET A 201 -5.03 -9.72 -19.16
C MET A 201 -5.59 -9.37 -17.77
N PRO A 202 -6.89 -9.63 -17.51
CA PRO A 202 -7.51 -9.29 -16.24
C PRO A 202 -6.92 -10.11 -15.09
N HIS A 203 -6.84 -9.49 -13.91
CA HIS A 203 -6.48 -10.16 -12.66
C HIS A 203 -7.74 -10.46 -11.86
N PHE A 204 -7.97 -11.73 -11.55
CA PHE A 204 -9.19 -12.21 -10.87
C PHE A 204 -9.01 -12.26 -9.34
N GLY A 205 -8.34 -11.24 -8.78
CA GLY A 205 -8.08 -11.17 -7.34
C GLY A 205 -7.08 -12.19 -6.78
N TRP A 206 -6.94 -12.22 -5.46
CA TRP A 206 -5.92 -13.00 -4.72
C TRP A 206 -6.53 -14.01 -3.72
N ALA A 207 -7.85 -13.99 -3.52
CA ALA A 207 -8.54 -14.66 -2.43
C ALA A 207 -9.32 -15.91 -2.87
N GLY A 208 -8.72 -16.74 -3.73
CA GLY A 208 -9.36 -17.98 -4.22
C GLY A 208 -10.69 -17.76 -4.94
N GLU A 209 -10.88 -16.57 -5.53
CA GLU A 209 -12.08 -16.23 -6.26
C GLU A 209 -12.18 -17.05 -7.55
N ARG A 210 -13.41 -17.40 -7.94
CA ARG A 210 -13.69 -17.96 -9.28
C ARG A 210 -13.05 -17.06 -10.34
N GLY A 211 -12.22 -17.64 -11.20
CA GLY A 211 -11.56 -16.93 -12.29
C GLY A 211 -10.04 -16.92 -12.19
N THR A 212 -9.42 -17.23 -11.05
CA THR A 212 -7.94 -17.30 -10.98
C THR A 212 -7.37 -18.40 -11.88
N GLU A 213 -8.16 -19.45 -12.17
CA GLU A 213 -7.83 -20.51 -13.14
C GLU A 213 -7.68 -19.99 -14.58
N ARG A 214 -8.20 -18.78 -14.86
CA ARG A 214 -8.11 -18.12 -16.17
C ARG A 214 -6.91 -17.19 -16.28
N MET A 215 -6.15 -17.00 -15.19
CA MET A 215 -4.94 -16.17 -15.23
C MET A 215 -3.81 -16.96 -15.88
N ALA A 216 -3.10 -16.33 -16.83
CA ALA A 216 -1.83 -16.86 -17.29
C ALA A 216 -0.78 -16.72 -16.17
N TRP A 217 -0.08 -17.81 -15.85
CA TRP A 217 1.03 -17.83 -14.91
C TRP A 217 2.12 -18.80 -15.38
N GLY A 218 3.30 -18.74 -14.76
CA GLY A 218 4.44 -19.59 -15.12
C GLY A 218 4.81 -19.50 -16.60
N GLY A 219 4.98 -20.66 -17.26
CA GLY A 219 5.36 -20.73 -18.66
C GLY A 219 4.36 -20.09 -19.62
N ASP A 220 3.06 -20.12 -19.31
CA ASP A 220 2.02 -19.51 -20.16
C ASP A 220 2.10 -17.99 -20.10
N TYR A 221 2.37 -17.45 -18.91
CA TYR A 221 2.63 -16.02 -18.74
C TYR A 221 3.92 -15.58 -19.44
N ALA A 222 5.00 -16.36 -19.33
CA ALA A 222 6.24 -16.07 -20.06
C ALA A 222 6.02 -16.07 -21.59
N ARG A 223 5.25 -17.02 -22.13
CA ARG A 223 4.88 -17.02 -23.56
C ARG A 223 4.05 -15.80 -23.95
N LEU A 224 3.09 -15.39 -23.10
CA LEU A 224 2.30 -14.19 -23.34
C LEU A 224 3.15 -12.92 -23.35
N LEU A 225 4.11 -12.78 -22.43
CA LEU A 225 5.01 -11.63 -22.40
C LEU A 225 5.86 -11.54 -23.68
N ARG A 226 6.34 -12.68 -24.20
CA ARG A 226 7.13 -12.73 -25.45
C ARG A 226 6.37 -12.24 -26.69
N THR A 227 5.04 -12.30 -26.70
CA THR A 227 4.26 -11.79 -27.85
C THR A 227 4.09 -10.27 -27.81
N ALA A 228 4.43 -9.62 -26.70
CA ALA A 228 4.27 -8.19 -26.52
C ALA A 228 5.49 -7.39 -27.00
N VAL A 229 5.23 -6.19 -27.50
CA VAL A 229 6.25 -5.17 -27.77
C VAL A 229 6.51 -4.38 -26.49
N PHE A 230 5.48 -3.73 -25.93
CA PHE A 230 5.57 -2.97 -24.68
C PHE A 230 4.70 -3.58 -23.58
N VAL A 231 5.22 -3.62 -22.36
CA VAL A 231 4.47 -4.07 -21.18
C VAL A 231 4.66 -3.08 -20.04
N PRO A 232 3.62 -2.30 -19.69
CA PRO A 232 3.69 -1.39 -18.54
C PRO A 232 3.52 -2.12 -17.20
N THR A 233 4.33 -1.75 -16.21
CA THR A 233 4.15 -2.16 -14.81
C THR A 233 4.62 -1.06 -13.85
N CYS A 234 4.21 -1.14 -12.59
CA CYS A 234 4.60 -0.19 -11.55
C CYS A 234 4.77 -0.90 -10.21
N GLY A 235 5.35 -0.18 -9.24
CA GLY A 235 5.64 -0.63 -7.89
C GLY A 235 4.52 -0.44 -6.88
N THR A 236 3.28 -0.20 -7.34
CA THR A 236 2.13 0.22 -6.50
C THR A 236 2.32 1.62 -5.93
N MET A 237 1.44 2.07 -5.02
CA MET A 237 1.64 3.31 -4.26
C MET A 237 2.90 3.28 -3.38
N ALA A 238 3.41 2.09 -3.06
CA ALA A 238 4.64 1.92 -2.29
C ALA A 238 5.92 2.09 -3.11
N HIS A 239 5.81 2.26 -4.43
CA HIS A 239 6.94 2.32 -5.35
C HIS A 239 7.94 1.17 -5.14
N ASP A 240 7.47 -0.07 -4.99
CA ASP A 240 8.30 -1.24 -4.73
C ASP A 240 8.79 -1.95 -6.00
N LEU A 241 9.87 -2.73 -5.92
CA LEU A 241 10.32 -3.57 -7.03
C LEU A 241 9.54 -4.90 -7.07
N VAL A 242 8.44 -4.91 -7.82
CA VAL A 242 7.67 -6.14 -8.05
C VAL A 242 8.31 -7.05 -9.10
N ARG A 243 8.02 -8.36 -9.02
CA ARG A 243 8.48 -9.40 -9.97
C ARG A 243 8.36 -9.00 -11.44
N LYS A 244 7.28 -8.33 -11.83
CA LYS A 244 7.02 -7.94 -13.22
C LYS A 244 8.11 -7.05 -13.82
N HIS A 245 8.76 -6.22 -13.02
CA HIS A 245 9.90 -5.42 -13.51
C HIS A 245 11.03 -6.30 -14.03
N LEU A 246 11.14 -7.54 -13.53
CA LEU A 246 12.15 -8.50 -13.93
C LEU A 246 11.63 -9.45 -15.01
N GLU A 247 10.40 -9.96 -14.87
CA GLU A 247 9.81 -10.94 -15.79
C GLU A 247 9.61 -10.37 -17.20
N ILE A 248 9.26 -9.09 -17.32
CA ILE A 248 9.02 -8.41 -18.60
C ILE A 248 10.31 -8.35 -19.44
N PRO A 249 11.43 -7.78 -18.96
CA PRO A 249 12.70 -7.83 -19.68
C PRO A 249 13.24 -9.26 -19.84
N ALA A 250 13.05 -10.16 -18.87
CA ALA A 250 13.51 -11.55 -19.02
C ALA A 250 12.81 -12.28 -20.18
N ALA A 251 11.52 -11.97 -20.44
CA ALA A 251 10.80 -12.43 -21.62
C ALA A 251 11.20 -11.69 -22.91
N GLY A 252 12.16 -10.76 -22.81
CA GLY A 252 12.59 -9.90 -23.89
C GLY A 252 11.52 -8.92 -24.35
N ALA A 253 10.57 -8.48 -23.53
CA ALA A 253 9.65 -7.41 -23.90
C ALA A 253 10.16 -6.06 -23.38
N CYS A 254 9.78 -4.96 -24.04
CA CYS A 254 10.19 -3.62 -23.61
C CYS A 254 9.40 -3.22 -22.35
N LEU A 255 10.12 -3.08 -21.23
CA LEU A 255 9.58 -2.64 -19.95
C LEU A 255 9.25 -1.14 -20.01
N VAL A 256 7.99 -0.81 -19.72
CA VAL A 256 7.55 0.58 -19.48
C VAL A 256 7.17 0.71 -18.01
N THR A 257 7.71 1.68 -17.30
CA THR A 257 7.47 1.78 -15.86
C THR A 257 7.59 3.21 -15.33
N GLU A 258 7.18 3.43 -14.09
CA GLU A 258 7.43 4.69 -13.38
C GLU A 258 8.91 4.77 -12.99
N ARG A 259 9.47 5.98 -13.02
CA ARG A 259 10.78 6.23 -12.41
C ARG A 259 10.61 6.27 -10.90
N THR A 260 11.16 5.27 -10.20
CA THR A 260 11.15 5.21 -8.73
C THR A 260 12.53 4.86 -8.19
N PRO A 261 12.83 5.22 -6.93
CA PRO A 261 14.10 4.86 -6.32
C PRO A 261 14.38 3.35 -6.32
N THR A 262 13.36 2.48 -6.18
CA THR A 262 13.52 1.01 -6.18
C THR A 262 13.71 0.40 -7.57
N VAL A 263 13.21 1.05 -8.62
CA VAL A 263 13.43 0.61 -9.99
C VAL A 263 14.81 1.04 -10.48
N GLU A 264 15.19 2.31 -10.27
CA GLU A 264 16.55 2.78 -10.57
C GLU A 264 17.60 2.01 -9.78
N ALA A 265 17.23 1.66 -8.55
CA ALA A 265 17.98 0.80 -7.66
C ALA A 265 18.34 -0.55 -8.27
N ALA A 266 17.38 -1.20 -8.92
CA ALA A 266 17.60 -2.46 -9.61
C ALA A 266 18.38 -2.28 -10.93
N GLY A 267 19.07 -1.16 -11.13
CA GLY A 267 19.89 -0.91 -12.33
C GLY A 267 19.10 -0.49 -13.57
N PHE A 268 17.79 -0.28 -13.45
CA PHE A 268 16.99 0.20 -14.57
C PHE A 268 17.29 1.67 -14.89
N GLN A 269 17.46 1.95 -16.18
CA GLN A 269 17.84 3.26 -16.70
C GLN A 269 16.99 3.58 -17.93
N ASP A 270 16.43 4.80 -17.90
CA ASP A 270 15.55 5.31 -18.94
C ASP A 270 16.20 5.31 -20.31
N MET A 271 15.49 4.79 -21.32
CA MET A 271 15.93 4.66 -22.71
C MET A 271 17.24 3.87 -22.90
N VAL A 272 17.70 3.14 -21.88
CA VAL A 272 18.85 2.25 -21.94
C VAL A 272 18.41 0.81 -21.85
N ASN A 273 17.66 0.45 -20.80
CA ASN A 273 17.22 -0.93 -20.55
C ASN A 273 15.74 -1.03 -20.13
N CYS A 274 15.06 0.11 -20.02
CA CYS A 274 13.61 0.25 -19.89
C CYS A 274 13.18 1.64 -20.40
N VAL A 275 11.88 1.91 -20.37
CA VAL A 275 11.31 3.24 -20.63
C VAL A 275 10.64 3.73 -19.35
N PHE A 276 11.14 4.82 -18.77
CA PHE A 276 10.40 5.53 -17.74
C PHE A 276 9.38 6.45 -18.40
N ALA A 277 8.13 6.39 -17.97
CA ALA A 277 7.06 7.21 -18.52
C ALA A 277 5.96 7.44 -17.48
N ASP A 278 5.11 8.42 -17.71
CA ASP A 278 3.86 8.63 -17.00
C ASP A 278 2.70 8.84 -17.98
N ALA A 279 1.51 9.16 -17.46
CA ALA A 279 0.33 9.32 -18.30
C ALA A 279 0.42 10.50 -19.29
N GLY A 280 1.30 11.48 -19.04
CA GLY A 280 1.50 12.66 -19.86
C GLY A 280 2.40 12.43 -21.07
N ASP A 281 3.41 11.55 -20.97
CA ASP A 281 4.42 11.37 -22.04
C ASP A 281 4.43 9.97 -22.68
N VAL A 282 3.77 8.96 -22.08
CA VAL A 282 3.89 7.56 -22.53
C VAL A 282 3.52 7.35 -24.00
N VAL A 283 2.51 8.05 -24.52
CA VAL A 283 2.06 7.88 -25.92
C VAL A 283 3.13 8.30 -26.91
N GLU A 284 3.71 9.48 -26.70
CA GLU A 284 4.75 10.01 -27.56
C GLU A 284 5.96 9.08 -27.56
N ARG A 285 6.40 8.65 -26.38
CA ARG A 285 7.56 7.78 -26.21
C ARG A 285 7.37 6.41 -26.86
N LEU A 286 6.18 5.81 -26.73
CA LEU A 286 5.90 4.55 -27.41
C LEU A 286 5.81 4.73 -28.93
N ARG A 287 5.22 5.81 -29.44
CA ARG A 287 5.19 6.10 -30.90
C ARG A 287 6.59 6.27 -31.47
N ALA A 288 7.46 7.01 -30.77
CA ALA A 288 8.86 7.17 -31.17
C ALA A 288 9.59 5.81 -31.27
N LEU A 289 9.40 4.93 -30.29
CA LEU A 289 10.01 3.59 -30.29
C LEU A 289 9.36 2.59 -31.26
N ILE A 290 8.12 2.82 -31.68
CA ILE A 290 7.50 2.06 -32.79
C ILE A 290 8.12 2.48 -34.12
N ALA A 291 8.42 3.77 -34.29
CA ALA A 291 9.06 4.30 -35.49
C ALA A 291 10.56 3.96 -35.56
N ASP A 292 11.23 3.75 -34.42
CA ASP A 292 12.64 3.36 -34.33
C ASP A 292 12.80 1.96 -33.71
N GLU A 293 12.57 0.94 -34.55
CA GLU A 293 12.72 -0.47 -34.17
C GLU A 293 14.13 -0.83 -33.68
N PRO A 294 15.24 -0.42 -34.34
CA PRO A 294 16.59 -0.69 -33.84
C PRO A 294 16.85 -0.15 -32.43
N LEU A 295 16.39 1.08 -32.12
CA LEU A 295 16.50 1.63 -30.77
C LEU A 295 15.73 0.79 -29.76
N ARG A 296 14.48 0.43 -30.09
CA ARG A 296 13.63 -0.40 -29.23
C ARG A 296 14.24 -1.78 -28.96
N GLU A 297 14.82 -2.42 -29.97
CA GLU A 297 15.49 -3.71 -29.82
C GLU A 297 16.72 -3.61 -28.93
N ARG A 298 17.53 -2.56 -29.09
CA ARG A 298 18.67 -2.30 -28.22
C ARG A 298 18.25 -2.14 -26.76
N ILE A 299 17.21 -1.34 -26.49
CA ILE A 299 16.68 -1.15 -25.13
C ILE A 299 16.22 -2.48 -24.53
N THR A 300 15.48 -3.25 -25.31
CA THR A 300 14.92 -4.55 -24.90
C THR A 300 16.03 -5.58 -24.62
N ALA A 301 17.05 -5.63 -25.47
CA ALA A 301 18.20 -6.50 -25.30
C ALA A 301 19.01 -6.12 -24.05
N ALA A 302 19.23 -4.84 -23.80
CA ALA A 302 19.90 -4.35 -22.59
C ALA A 302 19.10 -4.67 -21.32
N GLY A 303 17.76 -4.53 -21.35
CA GLY A 303 16.87 -4.95 -20.26
C GLY A 303 16.96 -6.45 -19.98
N THR A 304 16.96 -7.27 -21.04
CA THR A 304 17.15 -8.71 -20.92
C THR A 304 18.51 -9.03 -20.29
N ALA A 305 19.58 -8.39 -20.78
CA ALA A 305 20.94 -8.60 -20.28
C ALA A 305 21.08 -8.22 -18.81
N LEU A 306 20.52 -7.08 -18.38
CA LEU A 306 20.49 -6.67 -16.98
C LEU A 306 19.81 -7.73 -16.11
N VAL A 307 18.58 -8.13 -16.46
CA VAL A 307 17.81 -9.05 -15.62
C VAL A 307 18.46 -10.43 -15.55
N ILE A 308 18.94 -10.96 -16.67
CA ILE A 308 19.57 -12.28 -16.70
C ILE A 308 20.94 -12.25 -16.00
N GLY A 309 21.72 -11.18 -16.17
CA GLY A 309 23.06 -11.05 -15.59
C GLY A 309 23.10 -10.63 -14.12
N HIS A 310 21.99 -10.11 -13.57
CA HIS A 310 21.99 -9.54 -12.23
C HIS A 310 20.80 -9.98 -11.35
N HIS A 311 19.63 -10.21 -11.94
CA HIS A 311 18.40 -10.54 -11.20
C HIS A 311 17.89 -11.97 -11.36
N ALA A 312 18.69 -12.85 -11.96
CA ALA A 312 18.40 -14.27 -12.00
C ALA A 312 18.57 -14.94 -10.62
N ALA A 313 17.92 -16.09 -10.43
CA ALA A 313 17.93 -16.85 -9.18
C ALA A 313 19.35 -17.25 -8.71
N GLU A 314 20.30 -17.36 -9.64
CA GLU A 314 21.72 -17.65 -9.40
C GLU A 314 22.43 -16.57 -8.58
N HIS A 315 21.91 -15.34 -8.56
CA HIS A 315 22.52 -14.19 -7.89
C HIS A 315 21.87 -13.88 -6.53
N ARG A 316 21.25 -14.88 -5.89
CA ARG A 316 20.48 -14.70 -4.63
C ARG A 316 21.05 -15.43 -3.42
N ASP A 317 22.36 -15.35 -3.24
CA ASP A 317 23.08 -15.97 -2.15
C ASP A 317 23.06 -15.15 -0.83
N GLN A 318 22.31 -14.05 -0.73
CA GLN A 318 22.31 -13.16 0.44
C GLN A 318 22.00 -13.92 1.75
N VAL A 319 21.06 -14.87 1.74
CA VAL A 319 20.76 -15.69 2.93
C VAL A 319 21.95 -16.59 3.31
N LEU A 320 22.69 -17.12 2.32
CA LEU A 320 23.93 -17.87 2.56
C LEU A 320 25.05 -16.99 3.11
N GLN A 321 25.16 -15.75 2.61
CA GLN A 321 26.11 -14.76 3.12
C GLN A 321 25.81 -14.42 4.59
N TRP A 322 24.54 -14.15 4.92
CA TRP A 322 24.11 -13.94 6.31
C TRP A 322 24.46 -15.13 7.19
N TYR A 323 24.16 -16.36 6.75
CA TYR A 323 24.45 -17.58 7.52
C TYR A 323 25.94 -17.73 7.82
N ARG A 324 26.81 -17.47 6.84
CA ARG A 324 28.27 -17.53 7.02
C ARG A 324 28.74 -16.50 8.05
N LEU A 325 28.27 -15.26 7.94
CA LEU A 325 28.60 -14.20 8.89
C LEU A 325 28.08 -14.51 10.29
N ALA A 326 26.85 -15.02 10.41
CA ALA A 326 26.25 -15.42 11.67
C ALA A 326 27.01 -16.57 12.34
N ARG A 327 27.56 -17.50 11.57
CA ARG A 327 28.41 -18.58 12.09
C ARG A 327 29.78 -18.10 12.56
N GLU A 328 30.35 -17.12 11.87
CA GLU A 328 31.69 -16.61 12.17
C GLU A 328 31.67 -15.66 13.38
N HIS A 329 30.65 -14.80 13.47
CA HIS A 329 30.61 -13.70 14.43
C HIS A 329 29.47 -13.80 15.46
N GLY A 330 28.48 -14.66 15.20
CA GLY A 330 27.26 -14.79 16.00
C GLY A 330 26.02 -14.21 15.29
N PRO A 331 24.80 -14.71 15.58
CA PRO A 331 23.57 -14.34 14.87
C PRO A 331 23.11 -12.89 15.11
N ASP A 332 23.55 -12.28 16.20
CA ASP A 332 23.25 -10.88 16.55
C ASP A 332 24.32 -9.91 16.05
N THR A 333 25.27 -10.39 15.25
CA THR A 333 26.31 -9.54 14.66
C THR A 333 25.66 -8.49 13.76
N PRO A 334 25.98 -7.20 13.94
CA PRO A 334 25.51 -6.15 13.05
C PRO A 334 26.07 -6.38 11.62
N MET A 335 25.20 -6.42 10.61
CA MET A 335 25.55 -6.66 9.20
C MET A 335 25.01 -5.56 8.28
N SER A 336 25.85 -5.00 7.42
CA SER A 336 25.41 -4.06 6.41
C SER A 336 25.10 -4.76 5.10
N GLN A 337 24.01 -4.33 4.46
CA GLN A 337 23.71 -4.57 3.05
C GLN A 337 23.76 -3.20 2.36
N SER A 338 24.77 -3.00 1.50
CA SER A 338 25.05 -1.70 0.88
C SER A 338 24.04 -1.29 -0.19
N TRP A 339 23.30 -2.28 -0.71
CA TRP A 339 22.38 -2.19 -1.83
C TRP A 339 21.32 -3.29 -1.69
N PRO A 340 20.04 -3.09 -2.05
CA PRO A 340 19.00 -4.13 -1.96
C PRO A 340 19.36 -5.55 -2.44
N ASP A 341 20.16 -5.73 -3.49
CA ASP A 341 20.74 -7.01 -3.94
C ASP A 341 22.24 -7.15 -3.62
N GLY A 342 22.82 -6.13 -3.02
CA GLY A 342 24.23 -6.06 -2.62
C GLY A 342 24.61 -7.11 -1.59
N ARG A 343 25.92 -7.33 -1.50
CA ARG A 343 26.52 -8.29 -0.57
C ARG A 343 26.31 -7.86 0.88
N LEU A 344 26.17 -8.84 1.75
CA LEU A 344 26.18 -8.66 3.20
C LEU A 344 27.61 -8.66 3.72
N THR A 345 27.90 -7.73 4.64
CA THR A 345 29.20 -7.58 5.27
C THR A 345 29.03 -7.35 6.78
N ALA A 346 29.91 -7.94 7.60
CA ALA A 346 29.94 -7.61 9.02
C ALA A 346 30.40 -6.15 9.23
N VAL A 347 29.79 -5.44 10.17
CA VAL A 347 30.18 -4.07 10.51
C VAL A 347 31.22 -4.09 11.62
N GLU A 348 32.45 -3.66 11.33
CA GLU A 348 33.52 -3.54 12.32
C GLU A 348 33.36 -2.29 13.22
N GLY A 349 33.68 -2.43 14.51
CA GLY A 349 34.11 -1.29 15.33
C GLY A 349 33.04 -0.48 16.07
N GLY A 350 31.97 -1.10 16.61
CA GLY A 350 31.04 -0.45 17.55
C GLY A 350 30.29 0.78 17.00
N ARG A 351 30.41 1.06 15.69
CA ARG A 351 29.69 2.13 15.03
C ARG A 351 28.20 1.76 14.98
N PRO A 352 27.30 2.74 15.16
CA PRO A 352 25.87 2.48 15.08
C PRO A 352 25.54 1.84 13.73
N HIS A 353 24.90 0.68 13.82
CA HIS A 353 24.46 -0.11 12.69
C HIS A 353 23.47 0.70 11.85
N LYS A 354 23.74 0.85 10.56
CA LYS A 354 22.74 1.38 9.63
C LYS A 354 22.83 0.60 8.33
N THR A 355 21.95 -0.39 8.16
CA THR A 355 21.64 -0.94 6.84
C THR A 355 21.32 0.24 5.93
N VAL A 356 21.86 0.26 4.71
CA VAL A 356 21.56 1.34 3.76
C VAL A 356 20.06 1.29 3.49
N ARG A 357 19.34 2.28 4.03
CA ARG A 357 17.90 2.40 3.86
C ARG A 357 17.65 3.18 2.58
N LEU A 358 17.10 2.51 1.58
CA LEU A 358 16.57 3.20 0.42
C LEU A 358 15.27 3.87 0.84
N THR A 359 15.25 5.20 0.95
CA THR A 359 14.00 5.94 1.10
C THR A 359 13.26 5.89 -0.21
N VAL A 360 12.17 5.12 -0.25
CA VAL A 360 11.45 4.82 -1.50
C VAL A 360 10.45 5.91 -1.85
N GLY A 361 9.92 6.61 -0.84
CA GLY A 361 9.01 7.74 -1.04
C GLY A 361 7.64 7.32 -1.57
N GLY A 362 7.08 6.22 -1.06
CA GLY A 362 5.73 5.77 -1.41
C GLY A 362 4.68 6.86 -1.20
N LEU A 363 3.68 6.94 -2.07
CA LEU A 363 2.64 7.97 -2.06
C LEU A 363 1.84 8.00 -0.76
N ASP A 364 1.59 6.83 -0.16
CA ASP A 364 0.93 6.74 1.13
C ASP A 364 1.81 7.24 2.28
N ARG A 365 3.15 7.07 2.19
CA ARG A 365 4.10 7.64 3.16
C ARG A 365 4.09 9.17 3.12
N LEU A 366 3.99 9.75 1.92
CA LEU A 366 3.83 11.20 1.74
C LEU A 366 2.53 11.70 2.36
N ASP A 367 1.42 10.99 2.17
CA ASP A 367 0.13 11.32 2.80
C ASP A 367 0.18 11.22 4.32
N LEU A 368 0.85 10.20 4.88
CA LEU A 368 1.04 10.08 6.32
C LEU A 368 1.85 11.23 6.90
N ALA A 369 2.96 11.59 6.25
CA ALA A 369 3.78 12.72 6.68
C ALA A 369 2.98 14.04 6.65
N ALA A 370 2.19 14.26 5.58
CA ALA A 370 1.30 15.41 5.48
C ALA A 370 0.23 15.41 6.58
N GLY A 371 -0.35 14.25 6.90
CA GLY A 371 -1.35 14.08 7.96
C GLY A 371 -0.79 14.43 9.34
N TRP A 372 0.38 13.88 9.69
CA TRP A 372 1.05 14.18 10.95
C TRP A 372 1.50 15.64 11.04
N ALA A 373 1.99 16.23 9.95
CA ALA A 373 2.33 17.64 9.91
C ALA A 373 1.10 18.54 10.13
N ALA A 374 -0.06 18.17 9.58
CA ALA A 374 -1.31 18.89 9.79
C ALA A 374 -1.81 18.77 11.24
N VAL A 375 -1.68 17.59 11.87
CA VAL A 375 -1.92 17.42 13.32
C VAL A 375 -1.04 18.36 14.13
N GLY A 376 0.26 18.43 13.83
CA GLY A 376 1.19 19.32 14.53
C GLY A 376 0.83 20.81 14.45
N ARG A 377 0.11 21.23 13.40
CA ARG A 377 -0.41 22.60 13.24
C ARG A 377 -1.83 22.80 13.80
N GLY A 378 -2.46 21.76 14.34
CA GLY A 378 -3.85 21.79 14.78
C GLY A 378 -4.89 21.80 13.64
N ASP A 379 -4.47 21.60 12.38
CA ASP A 379 -5.37 21.51 11.24
C ASP A 379 -5.93 20.09 11.09
N LEU A 380 -6.91 19.79 11.93
CA LEU A 380 -7.49 18.45 12.03
C LEU A 380 -8.29 18.05 10.78
N VAL A 381 -8.77 19.00 9.98
CA VAL A 381 -9.50 18.72 8.73
C VAL A 381 -8.54 18.25 7.65
N SER A 382 -7.42 18.95 7.47
CA SER A 382 -6.38 18.53 6.54
C SER A 382 -5.73 17.22 6.96
N ALA A 383 -5.55 16.99 8.26
CA ALA A 383 -5.05 15.72 8.80
C ALA A 383 -5.98 14.55 8.44
N GLU A 384 -7.29 14.68 8.69
CA GLU A 384 -8.29 13.65 8.35
C GLU A 384 -8.31 13.36 6.84
N SER A 385 -8.20 14.41 6.01
CA SER A 385 -8.12 14.28 4.56
C SER A 385 -6.88 13.49 4.12
N ALA A 386 -5.70 13.83 4.65
CA ALA A 386 -4.44 13.18 4.27
C ALA A 386 -4.40 11.70 4.70
N PHE A 387 -4.76 11.39 5.95
CA PHE A 387 -4.87 10.00 6.40
C PHE A 387 -5.95 9.23 5.62
N GLY A 388 -7.06 9.89 5.27
CA GLY A 388 -8.10 9.34 4.41
C GLY A 388 -7.57 8.94 3.02
N ARG A 389 -6.75 9.77 2.38
CA ARG A 389 -6.12 9.45 1.09
C ARG A 389 -5.21 8.22 1.17
N ALA A 390 -4.37 8.12 2.21
CA ALA A 390 -3.58 6.92 2.43
C ALA A 390 -4.48 5.66 2.53
N LEU A 391 -5.57 5.74 3.30
CA LEU A 391 -6.55 4.65 3.45
C LEU A 391 -7.33 4.31 2.17
N ASN A 392 -7.36 5.21 1.18
CA ASN A 392 -8.01 4.98 -0.10
C ASN A 392 -7.15 4.14 -1.05
N TYR A 393 -5.83 4.11 -0.88
CA TYR A 393 -4.97 3.16 -1.59
C TYR A 393 -5.20 1.74 -1.06
N PHE A 394 -5.04 1.56 0.25
CA PHE A 394 -5.16 0.28 0.95
C PHE A 394 -5.51 0.52 2.42
N PHE A 395 -5.92 -0.51 3.16
CA PHE A 395 -6.10 -0.37 4.60
C PHE A 395 -4.74 -0.37 5.31
N ILE A 396 -4.17 0.83 5.45
CA ILE A 396 -2.84 1.09 6.01
C ILE A 396 -2.93 1.32 7.53
N PRO A 397 -2.27 0.50 8.37
CA PRO A 397 -2.34 0.63 9.82
C PRO A 397 -2.00 2.02 10.37
N GLU A 398 -0.93 2.61 9.85
CA GLU A 398 -0.40 3.91 10.22
C GLU A 398 -1.45 5.02 10.03
N ALA A 399 -2.18 4.96 8.90
CA ALA A 399 -3.20 5.94 8.57
C ALA A 399 -4.46 5.74 9.45
N ALA A 400 -4.81 4.49 9.78
CA ALA A 400 -5.91 4.22 10.70
C ALA A 400 -5.61 4.72 12.13
N VAL A 401 -4.36 4.62 12.59
CA VAL A 401 -3.90 5.24 13.84
C VAL A 401 -3.99 6.76 13.75
N GLY A 402 -3.54 7.36 12.64
CA GLY A 402 -3.70 8.79 12.37
C GLY A 402 -5.16 9.26 12.42
N MET A 403 -6.08 8.50 11.79
CA MET A 403 -7.52 8.79 11.86
C MET A 403 -8.09 8.67 13.27
N ALA A 404 -7.67 7.68 14.05
CA ALA A 404 -8.07 7.55 15.45
C ALA A 404 -7.56 8.73 16.29
N HIS A 405 -6.31 9.14 16.06
CA HIS A 405 -5.69 10.29 16.71
C HIS A 405 -6.43 11.59 16.44
N THR A 406 -6.66 11.92 15.16
CA THR A 406 -7.42 13.10 14.75
C THR A 406 -8.83 13.08 15.32
N ALA A 407 -9.50 11.93 15.32
CA ALA A 407 -10.84 11.81 15.91
C ALA A 407 -10.87 12.10 17.42
N LEU A 408 -9.85 11.66 18.18
CA LEU A 408 -9.75 11.99 19.61
C LEU A 408 -9.54 13.49 19.85
N LEU A 409 -8.66 14.15 19.08
CA LEU A 409 -8.46 15.60 19.16
C LEU A 409 -9.73 16.40 18.80
N GLN A 410 -10.57 15.85 17.93
CA GLN A 410 -11.87 16.44 17.57
C GLN A 410 -12.99 16.14 18.58
N GLY A 411 -12.72 15.43 19.67
CA GLY A 411 -13.76 15.06 20.65
C GLY A 411 -14.67 13.92 20.19
N LYS A 412 -14.23 13.05 19.26
CA LYS A 412 -15.03 11.97 18.64
C LYS A 412 -14.54 10.56 19.03
N PRO A 413 -14.67 10.14 20.31
CA PRO A 413 -14.08 8.88 20.79
C PRO A 413 -14.71 7.64 20.14
N ARG A 414 -15.99 7.68 19.74
CA ARG A 414 -16.62 6.57 18.98
C ARG A 414 -15.97 6.35 17.61
N ALA A 415 -15.66 7.43 16.89
CA ALA A 415 -15.02 7.32 15.59
C ALA A 415 -13.59 6.77 15.72
N ALA A 416 -12.87 7.19 16.78
CA ALA A 416 -11.57 6.61 17.11
C ALA A 416 -11.67 5.12 17.46
N GLN A 417 -12.67 4.72 18.27
CA GLN A 417 -12.94 3.31 18.59
C GLN A 417 -13.16 2.48 17.32
N ASP A 418 -13.91 2.98 16.34
CA ASP A 418 -14.19 2.27 15.09
C ASP A 418 -12.90 1.95 14.32
N TRP A 419 -11.96 2.91 14.25
CA TRP A 419 -10.67 2.71 13.59
C TRP A 419 -9.78 1.72 14.33
N VAL A 420 -9.61 1.89 15.64
CA VAL A 420 -8.78 1.00 16.46
C VAL A 420 -9.35 -0.42 16.46
N SER A 421 -10.68 -0.57 16.54
CA SER A 421 -11.32 -1.89 16.52
C SER A 421 -11.04 -2.64 15.22
N ARG A 422 -11.00 -1.95 14.08
CA ARG A 422 -10.64 -2.59 12.79
C ARG A 422 -9.23 -3.15 12.82
N LEU A 423 -8.27 -2.40 13.36
CA LEU A 423 -6.88 -2.86 13.50
C LEU A 423 -6.76 -4.08 14.41
N LEU A 424 -7.41 -4.04 15.57
CA LEU A 424 -7.40 -5.14 16.53
C LEU A 424 -8.10 -6.39 15.98
N VAL A 425 -9.23 -6.23 15.29
CA VAL A 425 -9.94 -7.35 14.64
C VAL A 425 -9.08 -7.97 13.55
N THR A 426 -8.46 -7.16 12.69
CA THR A 426 -7.54 -7.67 11.67
C THR A 426 -6.40 -8.46 12.34
N SER A 427 -5.78 -7.91 13.38
CA SER A 427 -4.69 -8.59 14.09
C SER A 427 -5.13 -9.93 14.69
N PHE A 428 -6.16 -9.92 15.56
CA PHE A 428 -6.57 -11.11 16.31
C PHE A 428 -7.38 -12.11 15.49
N ALA A 429 -8.29 -11.64 14.64
CA ALA A 429 -9.22 -12.50 13.95
C ALA A 429 -8.71 -12.96 12.59
N HIS A 430 -8.05 -12.07 11.84
CA HIS A 430 -7.56 -12.40 10.51
C HIS A 430 -6.20 -13.11 10.59
N TYR A 431 -5.28 -12.59 11.41
CA TYR A 431 -3.93 -13.14 11.51
C TYR A 431 -3.68 -14.00 12.75
N ALA A 432 -4.64 -14.13 13.67
CA ALA A 432 -4.53 -14.96 14.86
C ALA A 432 -3.29 -14.66 15.74
N VAL A 433 -2.90 -13.38 15.83
CA VAL A 433 -1.76 -12.97 16.67
C VAL A 433 -2.08 -13.15 18.16
N PRO A 434 -1.11 -13.54 19.01
CA PRO A 434 -1.34 -13.77 20.43
C PRO A 434 -1.51 -12.47 21.24
N HIS A 435 -0.93 -11.37 20.76
CA HIS A 435 -1.02 -10.04 21.36
C HIS A 435 -1.11 -8.98 20.26
N PRO A 436 -1.70 -7.80 20.55
CA PRO A 436 -1.84 -6.75 19.56
C PRO A 436 -0.51 -6.03 19.32
N ASP A 437 -0.45 -5.25 18.25
CA ASP A 437 0.56 -4.20 18.10
C ASP A 437 0.47 -3.21 19.29
N PRO A 438 1.60 -2.79 19.88
CA PRO A 438 1.58 -1.97 21.09
C PRO A 438 0.94 -0.60 20.88
N VAL A 439 1.08 0.02 19.70
CA VAL A 439 0.45 1.32 19.43
C VAL A 439 -1.06 1.15 19.23
N PHE A 440 -1.52 0.08 18.56
CA PHE A 440 -2.96 -0.17 18.43
C PHE A 440 -3.61 -0.31 19.81
N TRP A 441 -2.94 -1.04 20.71
CA TRP A 441 -3.41 -1.22 22.08
C TRP A 441 -3.34 0.07 22.91
N ALA A 442 -2.30 0.87 22.73
CA ALA A 442 -2.19 2.18 23.38
C ALA A 442 -3.38 3.08 23.01
N TYR A 443 -3.77 3.12 21.73
CA TYR A 443 -4.93 3.89 21.29
C TYR A 443 -6.26 3.32 21.80
N GLN A 444 -6.39 2.01 21.99
CA GLN A 444 -7.57 1.43 22.65
C GLN A 444 -7.72 1.97 24.08
N ILE A 445 -6.63 2.08 24.83
CA ILE A 445 -6.64 2.66 26.18
C ILE A 445 -6.98 4.16 26.11
N ARG A 446 -6.35 4.93 25.19
CA ARG A 446 -6.66 6.36 24.99
C ARG A 446 -8.14 6.60 24.70
N VAL A 447 -8.75 5.77 23.85
CA VAL A 447 -10.18 5.86 23.51
C VAL A 447 -11.05 5.69 24.76
N HIS A 448 -10.76 4.71 25.63
CA HIS A 448 -11.50 4.54 26.88
C HIS A 448 -11.34 5.74 27.82
N LEU A 449 -10.12 6.27 27.97
CA LEU A 449 -9.87 7.46 28.79
C LEU A 449 -10.64 8.68 28.29
N CYS A 450 -10.62 8.92 26.99
CA CYS A 450 -11.32 10.05 26.37
C CYS A 450 -12.85 9.88 26.42
N ALA A 451 -13.35 8.63 26.41
CA ALA A 451 -14.77 8.33 26.60
C ALA A 451 -15.23 8.44 28.07
N GLY A 452 -14.32 8.72 29.02
CA GLY A 452 -14.61 8.75 30.45
C GLY A 452 -14.79 7.37 31.10
N ASP A 453 -14.46 6.29 30.37
CA ASP A 453 -14.61 4.91 30.85
C ASP A 453 -13.33 4.43 31.53
N LEU A 454 -13.06 4.98 32.70
CA LEU A 454 -11.81 4.76 33.44
C LEU A 454 -11.62 3.30 33.86
N ALA A 455 -12.71 2.59 34.14
CA ALA A 455 -12.67 1.18 34.50
C ALA A 455 -12.14 0.32 33.33
N SER A 456 -12.70 0.51 32.12
CA SER A 456 -12.26 -0.19 30.92
C SER A 456 -10.83 0.21 30.52
N ALA A 457 -10.45 1.47 30.69
CA ALA A 457 -9.08 1.93 30.45
C ALA A 457 -8.08 1.21 31.37
N ALA A 458 -8.37 1.15 32.67
CA ALA A 458 -7.51 0.48 33.65
C ALA A 458 -7.49 -1.05 33.46
N GLU A 459 -8.59 -1.66 33.02
CA GLU A 459 -8.61 -3.07 32.64
C GLU A 459 -7.72 -3.33 31.42
N ALA A 460 -7.89 -2.54 30.36
CA ALA A 460 -7.08 -2.66 29.14
C ALA A 460 -5.59 -2.41 29.41
N ALA A 461 -5.25 -1.46 30.29
CA ALA A 461 -3.88 -1.17 30.71
C ALA A 461 -3.18 -2.36 31.36
N ARG A 462 -3.91 -3.17 32.15
CA ARG A 462 -3.38 -4.37 32.81
C ARG A 462 -3.25 -5.59 31.89
N ARG A 463 -3.86 -5.54 30.69
CA ARG A 463 -3.74 -6.62 29.70
C ARG A 463 -2.39 -6.54 28.97
N PHE A 464 -1.87 -7.72 28.59
CA PHE A 464 -0.60 -7.90 27.90
C PHE A 464 0.61 -7.25 28.61
N PRO A 465 0.86 -7.54 29.90
CA PRO A 465 1.91 -6.86 30.67
C PRO A 465 3.34 -7.06 30.14
N ALA A 466 3.55 -8.10 29.33
CA ALA A 466 4.84 -8.36 28.66
C ALA A 466 5.10 -7.44 27.46
N LEU A 467 4.04 -6.88 26.85
CA LEU A 467 4.15 -5.98 25.70
C LEU A 467 4.69 -4.63 26.17
N LYS A 468 5.84 -4.19 25.65
CA LYS A 468 6.51 -2.96 26.08
C LYS A 468 6.62 -1.99 24.91
N HIS A 469 6.28 -0.73 25.13
CA HIS A 469 6.47 0.31 24.10
C HIS A 469 6.24 1.68 24.74
N PRO A 470 7.05 2.71 24.43
CA PRO A 470 6.92 4.02 25.07
C PRO A 470 5.49 4.58 25.05
N GLU A 471 4.80 4.51 23.91
CA GLU A 471 3.40 4.98 23.81
C GLU A 471 2.41 4.18 24.65
N LEU A 472 2.63 2.87 24.78
CA LEU A 472 1.76 1.99 25.57
C LEU A 472 2.00 2.19 27.07
N ASP A 473 3.26 2.32 27.47
CA ASP A 473 3.63 2.46 28.87
C ASP A 473 3.16 3.80 29.45
N ARG A 474 3.28 4.88 28.68
CA ARG A 474 2.72 6.19 29.04
C ARG A 474 1.21 6.14 29.28
N VAL A 475 0.44 5.58 28.33
CA VAL A 475 -1.02 5.53 28.46
C VAL A 475 -1.49 4.57 29.56
N ARG A 476 -0.75 3.48 29.81
CA ARG A 476 -0.98 2.61 30.97
C ARG A 476 -0.83 3.37 32.28
N GLY A 477 0.25 4.14 32.42
CA GLY A 477 0.49 5.00 33.57
C GLY A 477 -0.68 5.95 33.81
N ALA A 478 -1.10 6.70 32.77
CA ALA A 478 -2.23 7.61 32.84
C ALA A 478 -3.55 6.90 33.23
N ALA A 479 -3.83 5.73 32.65
CA ALA A 479 -5.05 4.99 32.94
C ALA A 479 -5.13 4.44 34.37
N LEU A 480 -4.00 3.97 34.90
CA LEU A 480 -3.93 3.46 36.27
C LEU A 480 -3.99 4.59 37.30
N LEU A 481 -3.33 5.73 37.03
CA LEU A 481 -3.43 6.92 37.87
C LEU A 481 -4.87 7.45 37.94
N ALA A 482 -5.59 7.44 36.82
CA ALA A 482 -6.98 7.93 36.76
C ALA A 482 -7.96 7.15 37.65
N VAL A 483 -7.64 5.91 38.01
CA VAL A 483 -8.45 5.09 38.95
C VAL A 483 -7.87 5.03 40.36
N GLY A 484 -6.90 5.88 40.69
CA GLY A 484 -6.25 5.91 42.00
C GLY A 484 -5.43 4.66 42.32
N ALA A 485 -5.04 3.87 41.31
CA ALA A 485 -4.13 2.75 41.53
C ALA A 485 -2.76 3.32 41.95
N PRO A 486 -2.11 2.75 42.98
CA PRO A 486 -0.82 3.25 43.44
C PRO A 486 0.18 3.25 42.28
N SER A 487 0.83 4.39 42.08
CA SER A 487 1.90 4.59 41.08
C SER A 487 3.13 3.70 41.32
N GLY A 488 3.12 2.96 42.44
CA GLY A 488 4.22 2.14 42.93
C GLY A 488 4.45 0.89 42.10
N GLY A 489 5.45 0.94 41.22
CA GLY A 489 6.10 -0.23 40.63
C GLY A 489 6.06 -0.28 39.11
N ALA A 490 4.92 0.03 38.48
CA ALA A 490 4.75 -0.15 37.04
C ALA A 490 5.28 1.00 36.16
N ALA A 491 5.40 2.22 36.69
CA ALA A 491 5.69 3.42 35.88
C ALA A 491 7.17 3.87 35.88
N ARG A 492 8.03 3.26 36.69
CA ARG A 492 9.47 3.64 36.77
C ARG A 492 10.44 2.47 36.82
N GLY A 493 9.95 1.23 36.90
CA GLY A 493 10.77 0.09 36.58
C GLY A 493 10.90 0.04 35.06
N THR A 494 11.94 0.66 34.50
CA THR A 494 12.53 0.20 33.25
C THR A 494 12.96 -1.24 33.49
N VAL A 495 12.01 -2.18 33.41
CA VAL A 495 12.33 -3.60 33.36
C VAL A 495 13.16 -3.74 32.10
N ALA A 496 14.48 -3.87 32.28
CA ALA A 496 15.45 -3.98 31.20
C ALA A 496 14.90 -4.90 30.11
N GLY A 497 14.76 -4.36 28.90
CA GLY A 497 14.19 -5.07 27.75
C GLY A 497 13.98 -4.10 26.60
N GLU A 498 14.21 -4.58 25.38
CA GLU A 498 13.96 -3.81 24.16
C GLU A 498 12.46 -3.52 24.03
N PRO A 499 12.06 -2.33 23.56
CA PRO A 499 10.68 -2.06 23.17
C PRO A 499 10.20 -3.05 22.10
N THR A 500 8.98 -3.58 22.25
CA THR A 500 8.33 -4.36 21.21
C THR A 500 8.07 -3.44 20.00
N PRO A 501 8.53 -3.82 18.78
CA PRO A 501 8.34 -2.97 17.61
C PRO A 501 6.86 -2.76 17.23
N THR A 502 6.54 -1.62 16.64
CA THR A 502 5.23 -1.32 16.05
C THR A 502 5.28 -1.18 14.53
N THR A 503 4.16 -1.51 13.90
CA THR A 503 3.87 -1.20 12.49
C THR A 503 3.26 0.17 12.27
N ALA A 504 2.90 0.89 13.34
CA ALA A 504 2.32 2.22 13.28
C ALA A 504 3.01 3.21 14.23
N PRO A 505 4.29 3.51 13.98
CA PRO A 505 4.99 4.52 14.74
C PRO A 505 4.25 5.86 14.63
N VAL A 506 4.11 6.53 15.76
CA VAL A 506 3.62 7.93 15.84
C VAL A 506 4.83 8.86 15.96
N PRO A 507 4.72 10.14 15.55
CA PRO A 507 5.80 11.09 15.74
C PRO A 507 6.31 11.11 17.19
N PRO A 508 7.63 11.09 17.42
CA PRO A 508 8.19 11.08 18.76
C PRO A 508 7.80 12.36 19.52
N ARG A 509 7.52 12.20 20.82
CA ARG A 509 7.12 13.29 21.71
C ARG A 509 7.82 13.15 23.06
N SER A 510 8.13 14.29 23.67
CA SER A 510 8.50 14.35 25.08
C SER A 510 7.32 13.94 25.96
N GLU A 511 7.60 13.59 27.22
CA GLU A 511 6.57 13.21 28.19
C GLU A 511 5.56 14.36 28.42
N ALA A 512 6.04 15.60 28.45
CA ALA A 512 5.21 16.79 28.65
C ALA A 512 4.28 17.04 27.46
N GLU A 513 4.80 16.97 26.23
CA GLU A 513 3.98 17.11 25.00
C GLU A 513 2.93 16.01 24.91
N TRP A 514 3.33 14.77 25.20
CA TRP A 514 2.42 13.62 25.20
C TRP A 514 1.29 13.78 26.22
N ALA A 515 1.60 14.21 27.44
CA ALA A 515 0.61 14.41 28.50
C ALA A 515 -0.34 15.58 28.16
N ALA A 516 0.19 16.70 27.66
CA ALA A 516 -0.61 17.84 27.23
C ALA A 516 -1.58 17.49 26.08
N GLU A 517 -1.13 16.66 25.13
CA GLU A 517 -1.98 16.15 24.06
C GLU A 517 -3.10 15.25 24.60
N LEU A 518 -2.80 14.34 25.53
CA LEU A 518 -3.81 13.48 26.13
C LEU A 518 -4.89 14.30 26.86
N GLU A 519 -4.48 15.33 27.60
CA GLU A 519 -5.44 16.24 28.25
C GLU A 519 -6.26 17.04 27.24
N THR A 520 -5.65 17.51 26.13
CA THR A 520 -6.38 18.12 25.01
C THR A 520 -7.46 17.17 24.46
N MET A 521 -7.12 15.91 24.21
CA MET A 521 -8.08 14.90 23.72
C MET A 521 -9.22 14.68 24.72
N ARG A 522 -8.90 14.54 26.02
CA ARG A 522 -9.91 14.36 27.08
C ARG A 522 -10.83 15.58 27.21
N GLY A 523 -10.28 16.79 27.17
CA GLY A 523 -11.04 18.03 27.20
C GLY A 523 -11.98 18.16 26.02
N ALA A 524 -11.50 17.87 24.81
CA ALA A 524 -12.33 17.88 23.59
C ALA A 524 -13.49 16.87 23.67
N CYS A 525 -13.25 15.67 24.20
CA CYS A 525 -14.29 14.65 24.36
C CYS A 525 -15.31 14.99 25.46
N ALA A 526 -14.91 15.66 26.54
CA ALA A 526 -15.82 16.07 27.62
C ALA A 526 -16.76 17.20 27.16
N GLY A 527 -16.28 18.14 26.34
CA GLY A 527 -17.06 19.28 25.85
C GLY A 527 -18.10 18.94 24.77
N GLY A 528 -18.01 17.76 24.14
CA GLY A 528 -18.85 17.36 23.00
C GLY A 528 -20.33 17.05 23.28
N GLY A 529 -20.88 17.47 24.43
CA GLY A 529 -22.29 17.27 24.78
C GLY A 529 -22.64 15.79 24.94
N GLY A 530 -22.09 15.18 26.00
CA GLY A 530 -22.20 13.74 26.29
C GLY A 530 -23.63 13.21 26.19
N SER A 531 -24.00 12.66 25.03
CA SER A 531 -24.99 11.60 24.99
C SER A 531 -24.42 10.49 25.86
N SER A 532 -25.09 10.16 26.98
CA SER A 532 -24.80 9.01 27.83
C SER A 532 -24.31 7.83 26.98
N LEU A 533 -22.98 7.69 26.92
CA LEU A 533 -22.33 6.60 26.23
C LEU A 533 -22.56 5.40 27.12
N ARG A 534 -23.63 4.65 26.86
CA ARG A 534 -23.76 3.28 27.36
C ARG A 534 -22.41 2.60 27.19
N ARG A 535 -21.87 2.02 28.27
CA ARG A 535 -20.56 1.35 28.36
C ARG A 535 -20.17 0.80 26.98
N LEU A 536 -19.13 1.36 26.39
CA LEU A 536 -18.57 0.81 25.17
C LEU A 536 -18.21 -0.65 25.50
N PRO A 537 -18.70 -1.63 24.73
CA PRO A 537 -18.42 -3.02 25.04
C PRO A 537 -16.90 -3.21 25.07
N ILE A 538 -16.36 -3.51 26.25
CA ILE A 538 -15.00 -4.00 26.41
C ILE A 538 -14.92 -5.25 25.54
N LEU A 539 -13.88 -5.35 24.69
CA LEU A 539 -13.56 -6.63 24.06
C LEU A 539 -13.45 -7.66 25.19
N PRO A 540 -14.35 -8.66 25.28
CA PRO A 540 -14.40 -9.56 26.43
C PRO A 540 -13.03 -10.22 26.60
N SER A 541 -12.64 -10.41 27.86
CA SER A 541 -11.39 -11.08 28.21
C SER A 541 -11.25 -12.39 27.43
N LEU A 542 -10.21 -12.51 26.60
CA LEU A 542 -9.79 -13.80 26.06
C LEU A 542 -9.48 -14.70 27.26
N PRO A 543 -10.16 -15.85 27.45
CA PRO A 543 -9.79 -16.77 28.53
C PRO A 543 -8.36 -17.25 28.30
N ARG A 544 -7.55 -17.31 29.36
CA ARG A 544 -6.26 -18.02 29.33
C ARG A 544 -6.56 -19.47 28.92
N GLY A 545 -6.21 -19.83 27.68
CA GLY A 545 -6.36 -21.19 27.13
C GLY A 545 -7.46 -21.43 26.09
N ALA A 546 -8.25 -20.43 25.66
CA ALA A 546 -9.38 -20.66 24.73
C ALA A 546 -9.31 -19.84 23.41
N SER A 547 -8.12 -19.70 22.82
CA SER A 547 -7.94 -18.85 21.60
C SER A 547 -8.62 -19.42 20.34
N ALA A 548 -8.88 -20.73 20.24
CA ALA A 548 -9.31 -21.33 18.97
C ALA A 548 -10.83 -21.28 18.70
N LEU A 549 -11.68 -21.35 19.72
CA LEU A 549 -13.14 -21.56 19.53
C LEU A 549 -14.01 -20.32 19.84
N TRP A 550 -13.57 -19.41 20.72
CA TRP A 550 -14.37 -18.25 21.15
C TRP A 550 -14.20 -17.01 20.25
N GLY A 551 -13.11 -16.92 19.48
CA GLY A 551 -12.88 -15.85 18.52
C GLY A 551 -13.96 -15.79 17.43
N ARG A 552 -14.46 -16.94 16.95
CA ARG A 552 -15.39 -16.97 15.79
C ARG A 552 -16.75 -16.35 16.06
N ALA A 553 -17.36 -16.57 17.23
CA ALA A 553 -18.71 -16.06 17.54
C ALA A 553 -18.73 -14.56 17.84
N HIS A 554 -17.73 -14.05 18.58
CA HIS A 554 -17.65 -12.63 18.92
C HIS A 554 -17.12 -11.77 17.76
N VAL A 555 -16.15 -12.28 16.99
CA VAL A 555 -15.76 -11.67 15.72
C VAL A 555 -16.94 -11.70 14.76
N SER A 556 -17.73 -12.79 14.69
CA SER A 556 -18.96 -12.80 13.89
C SER A 556 -19.97 -11.75 14.35
N ALA A 557 -20.13 -11.52 15.65
CA ALA A 557 -21.02 -10.48 16.19
C ALA A 557 -20.51 -9.05 15.92
N LEU A 558 -19.19 -8.84 15.96
CA LEU A 558 -18.55 -7.55 15.71
C LEU A 558 -18.49 -7.24 14.20
N VAL A 559 -18.27 -8.25 13.36
CA VAL A 559 -18.43 -8.22 11.89
C VAL A 559 -19.89 -8.00 11.52
N ALA A 560 -20.84 -8.65 12.19
CA ALA A 560 -22.28 -8.45 11.97
C ALA A 560 -22.78 -7.07 12.43
N ARG A 561 -22.18 -6.47 13.47
CA ARG A 561 -22.45 -5.08 13.88
C ARG A 561 -21.77 -4.05 13.00
N GLN A 562 -20.54 -4.28 12.54
CA GLN A 562 -19.91 -3.39 11.55
C GLN A 562 -20.62 -3.46 10.19
N ALA A 563 -21.36 -4.55 9.92
CA ALA A 563 -22.20 -4.70 8.74
C ALA A 563 -23.35 -3.69 8.64
N SER A 564 -23.65 -2.94 9.70
CA SER A 564 -24.68 -1.90 9.70
C SER A 564 -24.17 -0.48 9.45
N GLY A 565 -22.87 -0.23 9.18
CA GLY A 565 -22.37 1.16 9.21
C GLY A 565 -21.26 1.60 8.27
N ARG A 566 -20.21 0.79 8.00
CA ARG A 566 -19.06 1.15 7.13
C ARG A 566 -18.13 -0.08 7.10
N LEU A 567 -18.37 -1.01 6.18
CA LEU A 567 -17.60 -2.25 6.07
C LEU A 567 -16.39 -2.09 5.12
N GLN A 568 -15.38 -2.92 5.34
CA GLN A 568 -14.34 -3.26 4.36
C GLN A 568 -14.99 -3.74 3.04
N PRO A 569 -14.44 -3.44 1.85
CA PRO A 569 -15.04 -3.78 0.55
C PRO A 569 -15.45 -5.26 0.40
N VAL A 570 -14.69 -6.19 1.00
CA VAL A 570 -14.94 -7.64 0.95
C VAL A 570 -16.18 -8.07 1.75
N VAL A 571 -16.47 -7.41 2.87
CA VAL A 571 -17.68 -7.71 3.67
C VAL A 571 -18.89 -6.99 3.06
N VAL A 572 -18.70 -5.78 2.50
CA VAL A 572 -19.74 -5.04 1.75
C VAL A 572 -20.22 -5.86 0.55
N SER A 573 -19.32 -6.45 -0.22
CA SER A 573 -19.68 -7.23 -1.41
C SER A 573 -20.53 -8.45 -1.05
N THR A 574 -20.20 -9.14 0.05
CA THR A 574 -20.93 -10.32 0.54
C THR A 574 -22.33 -9.97 1.07
N VAL A 575 -22.48 -8.87 1.83
CA VAL A 575 -23.79 -8.41 2.33
C VAL A 575 -24.65 -7.86 1.19
N ARG A 576 -24.07 -7.09 0.25
CA ARG A 576 -24.79 -6.60 -0.94
C ARG A 576 -25.22 -7.74 -1.85
N ALA A 577 -24.42 -8.80 -2.00
CA ALA A 577 -24.79 -9.99 -2.77
C ALA A 577 -26.03 -10.71 -2.21
N ARG A 578 -26.28 -10.59 -0.90
CA ARG A 578 -27.44 -11.19 -0.19
C ARG A 578 -28.70 -10.32 -0.18
N LEU A 579 -28.64 -9.06 -0.58
CA LEU A 579 -29.83 -8.22 -0.74
C LEU A 579 -30.60 -8.63 -2.01
N SER A 580 -31.94 -8.68 -1.95
CA SER A 580 -32.72 -8.92 -3.16
C SER A 580 -32.45 -7.81 -4.20
N PRO A 581 -32.48 -8.12 -5.52
CA PRO A 581 -32.29 -7.12 -6.58
C PRO A 581 -33.21 -5.91 -6.43
N LEU A 582 -34.44 -6.13 -5.93
CA LEU A 582 -35.42 -5.09 -5.63
C LEU A 582 -34.97 -4.17 -4.48
N LYS A 583 -34.47 -4.72 -3.36
CA LYS A 583 -33.96 -3.92 -2.24
C LYS A 583 -32.69 -3.16 -2.61
N ARG A 584 -31.83 -3.72 -3.47
CA ARG A 584 -30.69 -2.99 -4.04
C ARG A 584 -31.21 -1.80 -4.84
N ARG A 585 -32.07 -2.02 -5.83
CA ARG A 585 -32.66 -0.93 -6.66
C ARG A 585 -33.40 0.15 -5.87
N LEU A 586 -34.05 -0.20 -4.75
CA LEU A 586 -34.78 0.76 -3.91
C LEU A 586 -33.87 1.56 -2.95
N LEU A 587 -32.70 1.02 -2.59
CA LEU A 587 -31.78 1.63 -1.62
C LEU A 587 -30.56 2.29 -2.27
N THR A 588 -30.23 1.93 -3.51
CA THR A 588 -29.07 2.46 -4.23
C THR A 588 -29.54 3.22 -5.47
N ASP A 589 -29.15 4.48 -5.54
CA ASP A 589 -29.25 5.28 -6.74
C ASP A 589 -28.13 4.87 -7.71
N ALA A 590 -28.47 4.08 -8.73
CA ALA A 590 -27.52 3.53 -9.69
C ALA A 590 -26.64 4.61 -10.34
N VAL A 591 -27.22 5.80 -10.61
CA VAL A 591 -26.50 6.93 -11.21
C VAL A 591 -25.44 7.47 -10.26
N SER A 592 -25.81 7.72 -8.99
CA SER A 592 -24.85 8.14 -7.96
C SER A 592 -23.74 7.12 -7.74
N GLU A 593 -24.05 5.82 -7.75
CA GLU A 593 -23.03 4.78 -7.62
C GLU A 593 -22.09 4.73 -8.82
N GLU A 594 -22.59 4.93 -10.03
CA GLU A 594 -21.76 4.93 -11.24
C GLU A 594 -20.86 6.16 -11.33
N ILE A 595 -21.36 7.34 -10.96
CA ILE A 595 -20.55 8.55 -10.82
C ILE A 595 -19.48 8.34 -9.78
N ALA A 596 -19.83 7.83 -8.60
CA ALA A 596 -18.87 7.60 -7.53
C ALA A 596 -17.79 6.60 -7.96
N ARG A 597 -18.18 5.49 -8.61
CA ARG A 597 -17.26 4.48 -9.14
C ARG A 597 -16.30 5.06 -10.16
N THR A 598 -16.82 5.87 -11.09
CA THR A 598 -16.02 6.58 -12.09
C THR A 598 -14.99 7.44 -11.37
N LEU A 599 -15.47 8.38 -10.56
CA LEU A 599 -14.64 9.35 -9.84
C LEU A 599 -13.59 8.72 -8.94
N GLU A 600 -13.88 7.61 -8.26
CA GLU A 600 -12.93 6.94 -7.36
C GLU A 600 -11.74 6.30 -8.07
N THR A 601 -11.82 6.14 -9.40
CA THR A 601 -10.77 5.51 -10.22
C THR A 601 -10.06 6.50 -11.15
N GLU A 602 -10.47 7.77 -11.13
CA GLU A 602 -9.84 8.78 -11.97
C GLU A 602 -8.50 9.28 -11.38
N PRO A 603 -7.41 9.37 -12.17
CA PRO A 603 -6.13 9.94 -11.78
C PRO A 603 -6.20 11.47 -11.84
N ILE A 604 -7.09 12.04 -11.03
CA ILE A 604 -7.32 13.48 -10.95
C ILE A 604 -6.56 14.00 -9.75
N ASP A 605 -5.76 15.05 -9.92
CA ASP A 605 -4.97 15.66 -8.83
C ASP A 605 -5.79 16.67 -8.01
N THR A 606 -6.73 17.35 -8.67
CA THR A 606 -7.45 18.51 -8.14
C THR A 606 -8.93 18.39 -8.46
N ALA A 607 -9.77 18.60 -7.46
CA ALA A 607 -11.22 18.69 -7.63
C ALA A 607 -11.74 20.09 -7.31
N VAL A 608 -12.49 20.68 -8.23
CA VAL A 608 -13.20 21.95 -8.03
C VAL A 608 -14.69 21.66 -7.92
N LEU A 609 -15.29 21.97 -6.76
CA LEU A 609 -16.70 21.75 -6.48
C LEU A 609 -17.45 23.08 -6.50
N VAL A 610 -18.18 23.35 -7.60
CA VAL A 610 -18.87 24.61 -7.87
C VAL A 610 -20.32 24.55 -7.43
N GLY A 611 -20.69 25.42 -6.50
CA GLY A 611 -22.03 25.50 -5.94
C GLY A 611 -22.45 24.25 -5.17
N ALA A 612 -21.52 23.35 -4.84
CA ALA A 612 -21.80 22.07 -4.21
C ALA A 612 -22.42 22.28 -2.83
N ARG A 613 -23.63 21.74 -2.65
CA ARG A 613 -24.30 21.64 -1.35
C ARG A 613 -24.58 20.16 -1.09
N ARG A 614 -24.33 19.69 0.13
CA ARG A 614 -24.64 18.31 0.60
C ARG A 614 -26.12 17.87 0.49
N ARG A 615 -27.00 18.71 -0.05
CA ARG A 615 -28.43 18.44 -0.18
C ARG A 615 -28.76 17.58 -1.39
N SER A 616 -28.05 17.68 -2.53
CA SER A 616 -28.30 16.82 -3.69
C SER A 616 -27.67 15.42 -3.52
N ARG A 617 -28.28 14.40 -4.13
CA ARG A 617 -27.76 13.02 -4.08
C ARG A 617 -26.44 12.90 -4.85
N ILE A 618 -26.39 13.46 -6.06
CA ILE A 618 -25.21 13.47 -6.92
C ILE A 618 -24.09 14.27 -6.24
N GLY A 619 -24.35 15.48 -5.74
CA GLY A 619 -23.37 16.25 -4.96
C GLY A 619 -22.80 15.48 -3.76
N ARG A 620 -23.62 14.72 -3.02
CA ARG A 620 -23.11 13.82 -1.97
C ARG A 620 -22.27 12.67 -2.54
N ALA A 621 -22.67 12.08 -3.66
CA ALA A 621 -21.92 11.01 -4.31
C ALA A 621 -20.55 11.51 -4.78
N VAL A 622 -20.51 12.69 -5.41
CA VAL A 622 -19.28 13.36 -5.85
C VAL A 622 -18.40 13.72 -4.66
N GLU A 623 -18.91 14.42 -3.64
CA GLU A 623 -18.12 14.75 -2.45
C GLU A 623 -17.53 13.50 -1.79
N ALA A 624 -18.33 12.44 -1.69
CA ALA A 624 -17.90 11.21 -1.07
C ALA A 624 -16.89 10.45 -1.95
N ALA A 625 -17.02 10.50 -3.27
CA ALA A 625 -16.08 9.91 -4.21
C ALA A 625 -14.76 10.67 -4.27
N VAL A 626 -14.80 12.00 -4.24
CA VAL A 626 -13.62 12.86 -4.14
C VAL A 626 -12.82 12.55 -2.89
N GLY A 627 -13.49 12.45 -1.73
CA GLY A 627 -12.82 12.04 -0.49
C GLY A 627 -12.34 10.58 -0.47
N ARG A 628 -12.83 9.73 -1.39
CA ARG A 628 -12.41 8.33 -1.56
C ARG A 628 -11.40 8.10 -2.68
N ASN A 629 -11.11 9.13 -3.48
CA ASN A 629 -10.15 9.04 -4.57
C ASN A 629 -8.76 9.44 -4.03
N PRO A 630 -7.79 8.51 -4.00
CA PRO A 630 -6.47 8.80 -3.46
C PRO A 630 -5.63 9.72 -4.36
N SER A 631 -5.97 9.83 -5.65
CA SER A 631 -5.26 10.70 -6.60
C SER A 631 -5.50 12.18 -6.32
N ILE A 632 -6.67 12.52 -5.76
CA ILE A 632 -7.08 13.91 -5.53
C ILE A 632 -6.37 14.46 -4.29
N ARG A 633 -5.38 15.32 -4.51
CA ARG A 633 -4.57 15.99 -3.48
C ARG A 633 -5.22 17.28 -2.99
N GLN A 634 -5.89 18.00 -3.88
CA GLN A 634 -6.48 19.30 -3.59
C GLN A 634 -7.98 19.31 -3.91
N VAL A 635 -8.77 19.91 -3.01
CA VAL A 635 -10.21 20.11 -3.23
C VAL A 635 -10.54 21.57 -3.00
N GLU A 636 -10.89 22.26 -4.07
CA GLU A 636 -11.37 23.63 -4.05
C GLU A 636 -12.90 23.64 -4.02
N ARG A 637 -13.49 24.57 -3.26
CA ARG A 637 -14.94 24.71 -3.16
C ARG A 637 -15.33 26.14 -3.47
N ILE A 638 -16.10 26.31 -4.54
CA ILE A 638 -16.64 27.61 -4.93
C ILE A 638 -18.08 27.67 -4.42
N PRO A 639 -18.39 28.47 -3.39
CA PRO A 639 -19.74 28.56 -2.85
C PRO A 639 -20.69 29.19 -3.88
N PRO A 640 -22.00 28.87 -3.84
CA PRO A 640 -22.97 29.52 -4.72
C PRO A 640 -23.08 31.01 -4.37
N ALA A 641 -23.01 31.90 -5.36
CA ALA A 641 -23.12 33.34 -5.15
C ALA A 641 -24.45 33.69 -4.47
N HIS A 642 -24.35 34.46 -3.38
CA HIS A 642 -25.48 35.10 -2.73
C HIS A 642 -25.54 36.57 -3.18
N GLY A 643 -26.00 36.80 -4.41
CA GLY A 643 -26.57 38.10 -4.79
C GLY A 643 -25.62 39.21 -5.29
N ASP A 644 -24.30 39.11 -5.15
CA ASP A 644 -23.37 40.08 -5.77
C ASP A 644 -22.35 39.37 -6.67
N HIS A 645 -22.23 39.84 -7.91
CA HIS A 645 -21.29 39.37 -8.91
C HIS A 645 -19.86 39.58 -8.42
N THR A 646 -19.25 38.54 -7.86
CA THR A 646 -17.80 38.49 -7.64
C THR A 646 -17.15 38.10 -8.95
N ASP A 647 -16.25 38.96 -9.44
CA ASP A 647 -15.49 38.73 -10.65
C ASP A 647 -14.59 37.50 -10.44
N THR A 648 -14.90 36.42 -11.17
CA THR A 648 -14.21 35.11 -11.03
C THR A 648 -13.04 34.97 -12.01
N THR A 649 -12.61 36.08 -12.62
CA THR A 649 -11.62 36.10 -13.70
C THR A 649 -10.17 35.92 -13.24
N GLU A 650 -9.86 36.12 -11.95
CA GLU A 650 -8.50 35.97 -11.40
C GLU A 650 -8.38 34.73 -10.48
N HIS A 651 -8.40 33.53 -11.06
CA HIS A 651 -7.86 32.34 -10.39
C HIS A 651 -6.43 32.08 -10.90
N PRO A 652 -5.38 32.42 -10.11
CA PRO A 652 -4.02 32.64 -10.60
C PRO A 652 -3.21 31.37 -10.88
N ASP A 653 -3.84 30.21 -11.08
CA ASP A 653 -3.11 28.98 -11.41
C ASP A 653 -3.88 28.12 -12.41
N ARG A 654 -3.65 28.40 -13.70
CA ARG A 654 -4.08 27.57 -14.85
C ARG A 654 -3.06 26.47 -15.17
N GLY A 655 -2.29 26.03 -14.17
CA GLY A 655 -1.29 24.98 -14.29
C GLY A 655 -1.85 23.62 -14.72
N ARG A 656 -1.04 22.91 -15.50
CA ARG A 656 -1.28 21.68 -16.29
C ARG A 656 -1.61 20.41 -15.47
N GLY A 657 -2.59 20.47 -14.57
CA GLY A 657 -3.07 19.32 -13.78
C GLY A 657 -4.41 18.76 -14.28
N ALA A 658 -4.59 17.43 -14.21
CA ALA A 658 -5.86 16.79 -14.56
C ALA A 658 -6.93 17.15 -13.52
N ARG A 659 -7.84 18.07 -13.87
CA ARG A 659 -8.90 18.58 -12.97
C ARG A 659 -10.22 17.83 -13.09
N LEU A 660 -10.84 17.50 -11.94
CA LEU A 660 -12.27 17.22 -11.83
C LEU A 660 -12.99 18.54 -11.60
N VAL A 661 -14.00 18.86 -12.40
CA VAL A 661 -14.93 19.96 -12.08
C VAL A 661 -16.32 19.41 -11.88
N PHE A 662 -16.88 19.61 -10.69
CA PHE A 662 -18.27 19.31 -10.40
C PHE A 662 -19.09 20.59 -10.33
N VAL A 663 -20.13 20.66 -11.15
CA VAL A 663 -21.05 21.79 -11.19
C VAL A 663 -22.39 21.31 -10.64
N ALA A 664 -22.66 21.69 -9.39
CA ALA A 664 -23.96 21.46 -8.80
C ALA A 664 -25.02 22.37 -9.46
N ARG A 665 -26.29 22.02 -9.28
CA ARG A 665 -27.40 22.84 -9.83
C ARG A 665 -27.35 24.31 -9.40
N SER A 666 -26.89 24.59 -8.18
CA SER A 666 -26.72 25.95 -7.65
C SER A 666 -25.48 26.67 -8.18
N GLY A 667 -24.58 25.98 -8.88
CA GLY A 667 -23.36 26.54 -9.46
C GLY A 667 -23.55 27.12 -10.86
N TRP A 668 -24.65 26.80 -11.56
CA TRP A 668 -24.88 27.28 -12.94
C TRP A 668 -24.76 28.81 -13.12
N PRO A 669 -25.27 29.67 -12.21
CA PRO A 669 -25.10 31.12 -12.36
C PRO A 669 -23.65 31.60 -12.31
N LEU A 670 -22.73 30.79 -11.78
CA LEU A 670 -21.30 31.12 -11.68
C LEU A 670 -20.53 30.79 -12.97
N LEU A 671 -21.10 29.96 -13.84
CA LEU A 671 -20.50 29.59 -15.13
C LEU A 671 -20.86 30.61 -16.20
N VAL A 672 -20.49 31.86 -15.98
CA VAL A 672 -20.63 32.94 -16.98
C VAL A 672 -19.68 32.67 -18.15
N ASP A 673 -18.51 32.10 -17.86
CA ASP A 673 -17.53 31.59 -18.82
C ASP A 673 -17.25 30.10 -18.54
N LEU A 674 -17.18 29.29 -19.61
CA LEU A 674 -16.77 27.88 -19.53
C LEU A 674 -15.25 27.73 -19.36
N GLY A 675 -14.48 28.83 -19.27
CA GLY A 675 -13.04 28.82 -19.01
C GLY A 675 -12.63 27.98 -17.79
N LEU A 676 -13.45 27.93 -16.73
CA LEU A 676 -13.22 27.03 -15.59
C LEU A 676 -13.28 25.54 -15.97
N LEU A 677 -14.11 25.21 -16.96
CA LEU A 677 -14.29 23.86 -17.47
C LEU A 677 -13.25 23.51 -18.55
N ALA A 678 -12.69 24.50 -19.25
CA ALA A 678 -11.87 24.31 -20.45
C ALA A 678 -10.60 23.48 -20.23
N GLY A 679 -10.10 23.37 -18.99
CA GLY A 679 -8.94 22.54 -18.63
C GLY A 679 -9.28 21.25 -17.88
N ALA A 680 -10.56 20.91 -17.67
CA ALA A 680 -10.94 19.76 -16.87
C ALA A 680 -10.67 18.44 -17.61
N ALA A 681 -10.06 17.47 -16.94
CA ALA A 681 -9.98 16.11 -17.47
C ALA A 681 -11.36 15.41 -17.38
N LEU A 682 -12.11 15.73 -16.32
CA LEU A 682 -13.43 15.18 -16.06
C LEU A 682 -14.38 16.26 -15.55
N ILE A 683 -15.60 16.29 -16.08
CA ILE A 683 -16.65 17.22 -15.65
C ILE A 683 -17.88 16.42 -15.20
N VAL A 684 -18.44 16.77 -14.06
CA VAL A 684 -19.73 16.24 -13.59
C VAL A 684 -20.72 17.38 -13.49
N LEU A 685 -21.82 17.30 -14.23
CA LEU A 685 -22.86 18.34 -14.31
C LEU A 685 -24.17 17.83 -13.70
N GLU A 686 -24.75 18.56 -12.74
CA GLU A 686 -26.15 18.41 -12.33
C GLU A 686 -27.04 19.38 -13.10
N GLY A 687 -28.29 19.01 -13.41
CA GLY A 687 -29.26 19.91 -14.05
C GLY A 687 -29.15 19.94 -15.58
N THR A 688 -28.71 18.85 -16.21
CA THR A 688 -28.45 18.79 -17.66
C THR A 688 -29.69 18.87 -18.55
N THR A 689 -30.91 18.72 -18.02
CA THR A 689 -32.15 18.93 -18.79
C THR A 689 -32.62 20.38 -18.81
N ARG A 690 -31.97 21.29 -18.07
CA ARG A 690 -32.26 22.72 -18.11
C ARG A 690 -31.56 23.37 -19.30
N ARG A 691 -32.09 24.50 -19.79
CA ARG A 691 -31.48 25.25 -20.90
C ARG A 691 -29.99 25.52 -20.71
N SER A 692 -29.57 25.94 -19.51
CA SER A 692 -28.16 26.18 -19.19
C SER A 692 -27.32 24.90 -19.24
N GLY A 693 -27.87 23.78 -18.77
CA GLY A 693 -27.21 22.47 -18.82
C GLY A 693 -27.05 21.94 -20.24
N VAL A 694 -28.10 22.04 -21.06
CA VAL A 694 -28.06 21.65 -22.49
C VAL A 694 -27.02 22.49 -23.24
N GLN A 695 -27.03 23.81 -23.08
CA GLN A 695 -26.05 24.70 -23.70
C GLN A 695 -24.61 24.37 -23.29
N ALA A 696 -24.40 24.01 -22.02
CA ALA A 696 -23.07 23.59 -21.57
C ALA A 696 -22.64 22.25 -22.17
N LEU A 697 -23.54 21.28 -22.28
CA LEU A 697 -23.24 20.00 -22.96
C LEU A 697 -22.85 20.20 -24.41
N GLU A 698 -23.57 21.05 -25.15
CA GLU A 698 -23.27 21.37 -26.56
C GLU A 698 -21.89 22.03 -26.69
N ARG A 699 -21.61 23.04 -25.86
CA ARG A 699 -20.33 23.76 -25.89
C ARG A 699 -19.16 22.87 -25.47
N LEU A 700 -19.32 22.05 -24.43
CA LEU A 700 -18.28 21.11 -24.01
C LEU A 700 -18.03 20.04 -25.07
N SER A 701 -19.08 19.55 -25.71
CA SER A 701 -18.93 18.60 -26.83
C SER A 701 -18.14 19.24 -27.98
N ALA A 702 -18.44 20.49 -28.33
CA ALA A 702 -17.68 21.25 -29.32
C ALA A 702 -16.22 21.52 -28.88
N ALA A 703 -15.97 21.61 -27.58
CA ALA A 703 -14.63 21.77 -27.00
C ALA A 703 -13.88 20.43 -26.81
N GLY A 704 -14.34 19.34 -27.43
CA GLY A 704 -13.66 18.04 -27.39
C GLY A 704 -13.91 17.26 -26.10
N TYR A 705 -15.12 17.32 -25.54
CA TYR A 705 -15.55 16.45 -24.45
C TYR A 705 -16.56 15.41 -24.94
N ALA A 706 -16.36 14.14 -24.61
CA ALA A 706 -17.34 13.08 -24.79
C ALA A 706 -18.15 12.85 -23.51
N VAL A 707 -19.42 12.53 -23.70
CA VAL A 707 -20.32 12.12 -22.63
C VAL A 707 -20.03 10.66 -22.26
N ALA A 708 -19.48 10.43 -21.06
CA ALA A 708 -19.22 9.09 -20.53
C ALA A 708 -20.46 8.49 -19.85
N VAL A 709 -21.24 9.33 -19.16
CA VAL A 709 -22.51 8.94 -18.51
C VAL A 709 -23.50 10.09 -18.72
N HIS A 710 -24.73 9.80 -19.13
CA HIS A 710 -25.80 10.80 -19.17
C HIS A 710 -27.14 10.19 -18.79
N GLU A 711 -27.76 10.76 -17.77
CA GLU A 711 -28.99 10.27 -17.16
C GLU A 711 -30.02 11.41 -17.11
N PRO A 712 -30.66 11.75 -18.24
CA PRO A 712 -31.57 12.89 -18.35
C PRO A 712 -32.84 12.72 -17.49
N GLY A 713 -33.28 11.48 -17.24
CA GLY A 713 -34.44 11.19 -16.40
C GLY A 713 -34.20 11.39 -14.89
N TYR A 714 -32.95 11.61 -14.47
CA TYR A 714 -32.59 11.70 -13.07
C TYR A 714 -32.66 13.14 -12.55
N ARG A 715 -33.82 13.54 -11.98
CA ARG A 715 -34.02 14.78 -11.19
C ARG A 715 -33.33 16.04 -11.77
N ASP A 716 -33.80 16.48 -12.94
CA ASP A 716 -33.25 17.57 -13.76
C ASP A 716 -32.01 17.20 -14.59
N GLY A 717 -31.63 15.92 -14.65
CA GLY A 717 -30.55 15.39 -15.49
C GLY A 717 -29.16 15.47 -14.84
N CYS A 718 -28.30 14.49 -15.16
CA CYS A 718 -26.90 14.50 -14.77
C CYS A 718 -26.02 13.97 -15.92
N ALA A 719 -24.84 14.55 -16.11
CA ALA A 719 -23.84 14.04 -17.04
C ALA A 719 -22.45 13.98 -16.43
N VAL A 720 -21.67 12.98 -16.87
CA VAL A 720 -20.23 12.90 -16.67
C VAL A 720 -19.59 13.04 -18.05
N LEU A 721 -18.74 14.05 -18.24
CA LEU A 721 -18.03 14.30 -19.47
C LEU A 721 -16.54 14.11 -19.29
N ARG A 722 -15.87 13.56 -20.30
CA ARG A 722 -14.43 13.32 -20.37
C ARG A 722 -13.85 14.06 -21.56
N ARG A 723 -12.69 14.69 -21.39
CA ARG A 723 -11.97 15.30 -22.51
C ARG A 723 -11.45 14.19 -23.43
N THR A 724 -11.68 14.29 -24.74
CA THR A 724 -11.29 13.28 -25.75
C THR A 724 -10.02 13.63 -26.50
N VAL A 725 -9.54 14.86 -26.38
CA VAL A 725 -8.39 15.34 -27.16
C VAL A 725 -7.37 15.96 -26.20
N PRO A 726 -6.14 15.40 -26.10
CA PRO A 726 -5.02 16.12 -25.50
C PRO A 726 -4.78 17.38 -26.34
N GLU A 727 -4.64 18.54 -25.70
CA GLU A 727 -4.28 19.77 -26.42
C GLU A 727 -3.01 19.49 -27.25
N PRO A 728 -2.99 19.77 -28.57
CA PRO A 728 -1.70 19.89 -29.24
C PRO A 728 -0.95 21.01 -28.52
N ASP A 729 0.28 20.74 -28.09
CA ASP A 729 1.13 21.68 -27.36
C ASP A 729 1.41 22.87 -28.30
N MET A 730 0.58 23.90 -28.25
CA MET A 730 0.65 25.09 -29.10
C MET A 730 1.82 26.03 -28.69
N THR A 731 2.79 25.55 -27.91
CA THR A 731 3.96 26.32 -27.47
C THR A 731 5.19 26.18 -28.38
N THR A 732 5.07 25.56 -29.55
CA THR A 732 6.08 25.70 -30.62
C THR A 732 5.58 26.63 -31.73
N GLU A 733 5.22 27.86 -31.38
CA GLU A 733 5.19 29.00 -32.31
C GLU A 733 6.39 29.93 -32.01
N GLU A 734 7.60 29.40 -32.13
CA GLU A 734 8.78 30.21 -32.46
C GLU A 734 9.61 29.42 -33.48
N GLY A 735 9.57 29.83 -34.74
CA GLY A 735 10.43 29.22 -35.77
C GLY A 735 9.95 29.26 -37.22
N GLY A 736 9.08 30.18 -37.61
CA GLY A 736 8.84 30.46 -39.02
C GLY A 736 9.82 31.52 -39.55
N ALA A 737 10.98 31.10 -40.08
CA ALA A 737 11.73 31.82 -41.12
C ALA A 737 12.89 30.96 -41.65
N LEU A 738 13.06 30.96 -42.99
CA LEU A 738 14.11 30.31 -43.80
C LEU A 738 13.82 28.80 -44.02
N TRP A 739 13.46 28.30 -45.21
CA TRP A 739 14.10 28.54 -46.51
C TRP A 739 13.12 28.41 -47.69
N SER A 740 13.31 29.28 -48.68
CA SER A 740 12.83 29.19 -50.05
C SER A 740 13.89 28.54 -50.94
N GLU A 741 13.55 27.43 -51.60
CA GLU A 741 13.76 27.09 -53.02
C GLU A 741 13.17 25.72 -53.33
#